data_AF-F4PU75-F1
#
_entry.id   AF-F4PU75-F1
#
_cell.length_a   1.000
_cell.length_b   1.000
_cell.length_c   1.000
_cell.angle_alpha   90.00
_cell.angle_beta   90.00
_cell.angle_gamma   90.00
#
_symmetry.space_group_name_H-M   'P 1'
#
loop_
_entity.id
_entity.type
_entity.pdbx_description
1 polymer ?
#
loop_
_entity_poly.entity_id
_entity_poly.type
_entity_poly.pdbx_seq_one_letter_code
_entity_poly.pdbx_strand_id
1 'polypeptide(L)'
;MNFNSNIHQSPVHLSNSVNYSINHNNGQLYHLDQKDTEINNSSYSFSQIHENDEAAIVILNEPSLAQWMGSIHPNGSLYEEPLDLSKAQDEHQQFRRLLEKEGCIVKTVRDILTSGTGDIAKRVLLEDFAFKCMKYELAAEQRLDELGLKDKELLSDEYKKSCIDSMSVEQLVEVILTRPTIKLRKSERDTELLATEYSFHPLVNLVFQRDQQITTAKGIVMASLSSPIRSPEVELMKLCFKLLDLPVLGEIPAPGKLEGGDFYPSGRGLCFIGVGLRSNFHAVDYLMRNDLLGTTRVAVVKDYFDLNQQRMHLDTVCNIINERVMLILEDICGEQSPIRRLVDEYTRDPHTGVYTLSRHDIEYSRYLRENGYELVFATDQNQKDYGCNGLNIGKGKFIVVDQATAKTIARALKSTVKLLYVDFRTVTKMYGSVHCCSQVVSRRTPQTFISPPLSVAHTPNLHGTQQLPNPEAAVHHVSQPYKYTSNIVPVQTANRVLMVAPTYFVNAKIGSDLINASVVRETRQRVLEEYALLHQHLRSQGVEVHLFCHEPYQKTPSAVFVGQWFSTHSAAELGAKHDTLVLYPLSTIEKQRQRRREIIEHGLSHYTRVIDLTACEQGQITARETTIADILATIPTLGENGYYYSGSTYPEIAPSTPTSPQQGGNSNNHTTNATSAAAAAATATANSLSKHLEFPNLVLDRVNKVAFVNLSGEKASNESVADLWAMSLDYKLVKVNVKTNTSLSQSVFIGHKFAVLCKEAFDVDEAQTIYDHLINSGKRVILVNASQMSKHCTMLSEVSNTDHTKTTLLMTEGSLSNLSDTQIEELESTVDKIININMSVFEENGGKGITYMLGGLF
;
A
#
# COMPACT_ATOMS: atom_id res chain seq x y z
N MET A 1 54.07 44.26 -25.36
CA MET A 1 54.95 44.69 -26.49
C MET A 1 56.02 43.62 -26.70
N ASN A 2 55.87 42.84 -27.77
CA ASN A 2 56.88 42.31 -28.72
C ASN A 2 58.38 42.65 -28.46
N PHE A 3 59.41 41.83 -28.75
CA PHE A 3 59.64 40.67 -29.64
C PHE A 3 60.96 39.94 -29.21
N ASN A 4 61.04 38.61 -29.40
CA ASN A 4 62.17 37.70 -29.83
C ASN A 4 63.65 38.16 -29.72
N SER A 5 64.69 37.32 -29.48
CA SER A 5 64.89 35.86 -29.59
C SER A 5 66.34 35.43 -29.17
N ASN A 6 66.48 34.16 -28.75
CA ASN A 6 67.65 33.24 -28.81
C ASN A 6 68.87 33.52 -27.89
N ILE A 7 69.42 32.55 -27.15
CA ILE A 7 70.19 31.37 -27.63
C ILE A 7 70.25 30.23 -26.57
N HIS A 8 70.19 28.99 -27.10
CA HIS A 8 70.61 27.66 -26.62
C HIS A 8 71.11 27.41 -25.18
N GLN A 9 70.53 26.36 -24.55
CA GLN A 9 71.27 25.29 -23.86
C GLN A 9 70.37 24.04 -23.65
N SER A 10 70.87 22.87 -24.06
CA SER A 10 70.30 21.54 -23.74
C SER A 10 70.55 21.16 -22.27
N PRO A 11 69.72 20.29 -21.65
CA PRO A 11 70.21 18.93 -21.36
C PRO A 11 69.14 17.80 -21.34
N VAL A 12 69.53 16.64 -21.90
CA VAL A 12 69.53 15.26 -21.37
C VAL A 12 68.62 14.85 -20.17
N HIS A 13 68.05 13.62 -20.30
CA HIS A 13 67.47 12.68 -19.29
C HIS A 13 66.01 12.95 -18.81
N LEU A 14 65.09 11.99 -18.58
CA LEU A 14 65.11 10.54 -18.33
C LEU A 14 63.76 9.93 -18.76
N SER A 15 63.78 8.74 -19.36
CA SER A 15 62.59 7.97 -19.73
C SER A 15 61.97 7.24 -18.52
N ASN A 16 60.64 7.35 -18.44
CA ASN A 16 59.68 6.70 -17.55
C ASN A 16 60.09 5.34 -16.96
N SER A 17 60.19 5.31 -15.62
CA SER A 17 60.14 4.09 -14.83
C SER A 17 58.70 3.60 -14.71
N VAL A 18 58.42 2.43 -15.27
CA VAL A 18 57.21 1.64 -15.07
C VAL A 18 57.34 0.92 -13.73
N ASN A 19 56.44 1.18 -12.77
CA ASN A 19 56.33 0.37 -11.57
C ASN A 19 55.46 -0.85 -11.86
N TYR A 20 56.07 -2.02 -11.83
CA TYR A 20 55.41 -3.33 -11.82
C TYR A 20 54.92 -3.65 -10.40
N SER A 21 53.68 -4.13 -10.27
CA SER A 21 53.31 -5.07 -9.22
C SER A 21 52.79 -6.35 -9.87
N ILE A 22 53.43 -7.45 -9.51
CA ILE A 22 53.22 -8.80 -10.04
C ILE A 22 52.03 -9.42 -9.31
N ASN A 23 51.08 -9.98 -10.06
CA ASN A 23 50.22 -11.04 -9.55
C ASN A 23 50.19 -12.19 -10.56
N HIS A 24 50.68 -13.36 -10.15
CA HIS A 24 50.76 -14.57 -10.95
C HIS A 24 49.39 -15.27 -11.00
N ASN A 25 48.72 -15.28 -12.16
CA ASN A 25 48.36 -16.50 -12.91
C ASN A 25 47.37 -16.20 -14.04
N ASN A 26 47.70 -16.77 -15.21
CA ASN A 26 46.93 -16.95 -16.45
C ASN A 26 46.59 -15.69 -17.26
N GLY A 27 47.46 -15.43 -18.25
CA GLY A 27 47.30 -14.41 -19.26
C GLY A 27 46.21 -14.72 -20.28
N GLN A 28 45.30 -13.76 -20.44
CA GLN A 28 44.73 -13.34 -21.71
C GLN A 28 44.61 -11.81 -21.67
N LEU A 29 45.41 -11.12 -22.47
CA LEU A 29 45.31 -9.67 -22.69
C LEU A 29 44.07 -9.42 -23.56
N TYR A 30 42.98 -8.98 -22.93
CA TYR A 30 41.87 -8.35 -23.63
C TYR A 30 42.11 -6.85 -23.67
N HIS A 31 42.27 -6.29 -24.87
CA HIS A 31 42.16 -4.85 -25.10
C HIS A 31 40.70 -4.45 -24.82
N LEU A 32 40.45 -3.77 -23.71
CA LEU A 32 39.20 -3.04 -23.47
C LEU A 32 39.34 -1.66 -24.10
N ASP A 33 38.84 -1.50 -25.33
CA ASP A 33 38.47 -0.18 -25.85
C ASP A 33 37.23 0.29 -25.07
N GLN A 34 37.43 0.96 -23.94
CA GLN A 34 36.37 1.75 -23.30
C GLN A 34 36.11 2.99 -24.15
N LYS A 35 35.25 2.86 -25.17
CA LYS A 35 34.53 4.02 -25.68
C LYS A 35 33.46 4.37 -24.65
N ASP A 36 33.74 5.40 -23.86
CA ASP A 36 32.71 6.14 -23.13
C ASP A 36 31.70 6.70 -24.14
N THR A 37 30.69 5.91 -24.47
CA THR A 37 29.51 6.43 -25.18
C THR A 37 28.70 7.20 -24.14
N GLU A 38 28.92 8.52 -24.08
CA GLU A 38 27.98 9.45 -23.46
C GLU A 38 26.58 9.19 -24.03
N ILE A 39 25.57 9.15 -23.15
CA ILE A 39 24.18 9.03 -23.60
C ILE A 39 23.82 10.36 -24.28
N ASN A 40 23.64 10.34 -25.59
CA ASN A 40 23.14 11.50 -26.30
C ASN A 40 21.62 11.65 -26.01
N ASN A 41 21.30 12.42 -24.97
CA ASN A 41 19.94 12.64 -24.47
C ASN A 41 18.95 13.12 -25.55
N SER A 42 19.43 13.76 -26.62
CA SER A 42 18.57 14.23 -27.74
C SER A 42 17.95 13.11 -28.59
N SER A 43 18.42 11.86 -28.45
CA SER A 43 18.00 10.72 -29.27
C SER A 43 17.10 9.70 -28.55
N TYR A 44 16.81 9.89 -27.26
CA TYR A 44 16.05 8.95 -26.45
C TYR A 44 14.90 9.64 -25.70
N SER A 45 13.74 8.98 -25.63
CA SER A 45 12.66 9.35 -24.72
C SER A 45 12.81 8.59 -23.41
N PHE A 46 12.89 9.32 -22.29
CA PHE A 46 12.96 8.76 -20.92
C PHE A 46 11.57 8.48 -20.36
N SER A 47 10.78 7.76 -21.14
CA SER A 47 9.40 7.40 -20.88
C SER A 47 9.20 5.93 -21.22
N GLN A 48 8.26 5.27 -20.54
CA GLN A 48 7.83 3.91 -20.89
C GLN A 48 6.33 3.86 -21.15
N ILE A 49 5.97 3.35 -22.31
CA ILE A 49 4.57 3.17 -22.70
C ILE A 49 4.15 1.72 -22.46
N HIS A 50 5.02 0.74 -22.73
CA HIS A 50 4.73 -0.67 -22.51
C HIS A 50 5.97 -1.44 -22.07
N GLU A 51 5.83 -2.43 -21.18
CA GLU A 51 6.97 -3.29 -20.81
C GLU A 51 7.53 -4.17 -21.95
N ASN A 52 6.79 -4.34 -23.05
CA ASN A 52 7.25 -5.09 -24.21
C ASN A 52 7.91 -4.20 -25.28
N ASP A 53 7.93 -2.87 -25.08
CA ASP A 53 8.72 -1.98 -25.92
C ASP A 53 10.21 -2.33 -25.78
N GLU A 54 11.00 -2.15 -26.84
CA GLU A 54 12.41 -2.56 -26.86
C GLU A 54 13.22 -1.78 -25.82
N ALA A 55 13.82 -2.47 -24.85
CA ALA A 55 14.68 -1.83 -23.85
C ALA A 55 15.89 -1.20 -24.53
N ALA A 56 16.16 0.08 -24.22
CA ALA A 56 17.25 0.82 -24.83
C ALA A 56 18.32 1.22 -23.81
N ILE A 57 17.93 1.73 -22.65
CA ILE A 57 18.85 2.13 -21.59
C ILE A 57 18.41 1.45 -20.30
N VAL A 58 19.34 0.69 -19.71
CA VAL A 58 19.13 -0.07 -18.47
C VAL A 58 20.16 0.36 -17.43
N ILE A 59 19.68 0.70 -16.25
CA ILE A 59 20.52 0.99 -15.08
C ILE A 59 20.54 -0.24 -14.17
N LEU A 60 21.74 -0.65 -13.78
CA LEU A 60 21.98 -1.75 -12.85
C LEU A 60 22.83 -1.29 -11.65
N ASN A 61 22.95 -2.11 -10.62
CA ASN A 61 23.94 -1.93 -9.56
C ASN A 61 24.62 -3.26 -9.26
N GLU A 62 25.89 -3.38 -9.64
CA GLU A 62 26.69 -4.57 -9.38
C GLU A 62 26.88 -4.78 -7.86
N PRO A 63 26.75 -6.03 -7.35
CA PRO A 63 27.04 -6.33 -5.95
C PRO A 63 28.45 -5.89 -5.54
N SER A 64 28.56 -5.30 -4.35
CA SER A 64 29.80 -4.73 -3.82
C SER A 64 29.95 -5.01 -2.33
N LEU A 65 30.94 -4.37 -1.69
CA LEU A 65 31.16 -4.46 -0.25
C LEU A 65 29.87 -4.14 0.54
N ALA A 66 29.10 -3.13 0.13
CA ALA A 66 27.84 -2.78 0.77
C ALA A 66 26.85 -3.97 0.81
N GLN A 67 26.67 -4.66 -0.33
CA GLN A 67 25.79 -5.84 -0.39
C GLN A 67 26.30 -6.99 0.49
N TRP A 68 27.62 -7.20 0.52
CA TRP A 68 28.20 -8.21 1.40
C TRP A 68 28.01 -7.89 2.89
N MET A 69 28.10 -6.62 3.30
CA MET A 69 27.85 -6.22 4.69
C MET A 69 26.42 -6.58 5.14
N GLY A 70 25.43 -6.41 4.26
CA GLY A 70 24.06 -6.87 4.54
C GLY A 70 23.94 -8.39 4.69
N SER A 71 24.78 -9.14 3.98
CA SER A 71 24.79 -10.61 4.05
C SER A 71 25.33 -11.19 5.37
N ILE A 72 25.97 -10.38 6.21
CA ILE A 72 26.45 -10.79 7.55
C ILE A 72 25.25 -11.06 8.48
N HIS A 73 24.14 -10.35 8.29
CA HIS A 73 22.90 -10.60 9.01
C HIS A 73 21.68 -10.53 8.05
N PRO A 74 21.45 -11.58 7.22
CA PRO A 74 20.54 -11.52 6.08
C PRO A 74 19.13 -11.03 6.42
N ASN A 75 18.50 -11.62 7.43
CA ASN A 75 17.12 -11.27 7.83
C ASN A 75 16.98 -9.79 8.26
N GLY A 76 18.03 -9.23 8.88
CA GLY A 76 18.06 -7.83 9.31
C GLY A 76 18.34 -6.84 8.19
N SER A 77 18.79 -7.33 7.03
CA SER A 77 19.12 -6.55 5.84
C SER A 77 18.20 -6.84 4.66
N LEU A 78 17.03 -7.44 4.94
CA LEU A 78 16.04 -7.83 3.94
C LEU A 78 16.59 -8.80 2.90
N TYR A 79 17.43 -9.75 3.33
CA TYR A 79 17.91 -10.88 2.52
C TYR A 79 17.37 -12.20 3.08
N GLU A 80 17.23 -13.19 2.22
CA GLU A 80 16.79 -14.54 2.57
C GLU A 80 17.95 -15.37 3.13
N GLU A 81 19.11 -15.32 2.48
CA GLU A 81 20.28 -16.12 2.81
C GLU A 81 21.59 -15.32 2.71
N PRO A 82 22.70 -15.82 3.30
CA PRO A 82 24.03 -15.24 3.09
C PRO A 82 24.48 -15.28 1.62
N LEU A 83 25.29 -14.28 1.23
CA LEU A 83 25.73 -14.02 -0.14
C LEU A 83 27.20 -14.42 -0.34
N ASP A 84 27.49 -15.13 -1.43
CA ASP A 84 28.85 -15.25 -1.95
C ASP A 84 29.11 -14.10 -2.92
N LEU A 85 29.82 -13.06 -2.45
CA LEU A 85 29.99 -11.81 -3.20
C LEU A 85 30.64 -12.04 -4.57
N SER A 86 31.68 -12.88 -4.65
CA SER A 86 32.38 -13.13 -5.91
C SER A 86 31.45 -13.74 -6.95
N LYS A 87 30.66 -14.75 -6.55
CA LYS A 87 29.71 -15.38 -7.46
C LYS A 87 28.58 -14.43 -7.85
N ALA A 88 28.08 -13.64 -6.91
CA ALA A 88 27.04 -12.65 -7.19
C ALA A 88 27.52 -11.60 -8.22
N GLN A 89 28.79 -11.19 -8.14
CA GLN A 89 29.42 -10.31 -9.13
C GLN A 89 29.53 -10.99 -10.50
N ASP A 90 30.01 -12.24 -10.54
CA ASP A 90 30.12 -13.00 -11.79
C ASP A 90 28.76 -13.19 -12.49
N GLU A 91 27.72 -13.55 -11.72
CA GLU A 91 26.33 -13.69 -12.20
C GLU A 91 25.80 -12.36 -12.75
N HIS A 92 26.00 -11.26 -12.01
CA HIS A 92 25.55 -9.93 -12.43
C HIS A 92 26.30 -9.41 -13.67
N GLN A 93 27.60 -9.69 -13.80
CA GLN A 93 28.37 -9.34 -15.00
C GLN A 93 27.93 -10.18 -16.23
N GLN A 94 27.51 -11.43 -16.03
CA GLN A 94 26.90 -12.22 -17.12
C GLN A 94 25.57 -11.61 -17.56
N PHE A 95 24.73 -11.19 -16.61
CA PHE A 95 23.48 -10.49 -16.89
C PHE A 95 23.71 -9.18 -17.67
N ARG A 96 24.66 -8.34 -17.23
CA ARG A 96 25.07 -7.12 -17.95
C ARG A 96 25.48 -7.42 -19.40
N ARG A 97 26.39 -8.38 -19.61
CA ARG A 97 26.86 -8.77 -20.95
C ARG A 97 25.73 -9.28 -21.84
N LEU A 98 24.74 -9.99 -21.26
CA LEU A 98 23.57 -10.45 -22.00
C LEU A 98 22.72 -9.27 -22.50
N LEU A 99 22.46 -8.27 -21.65
CA LEU A 99 21.73 -7.06 -22.03
C LEU A 99 22.45 -6.28 -23.14
N GLU A 100 23.75 -6.06 -22.99
CA GLU A 100 24.59 -5.37 -23.97
C GLU A 100 24.60 -6.13 -25.32
N LYS A 101 24.73 -7.45 -25.29
CA LYS A 101 24.65 -8.32 -26.47
C LYS A 101 23.30 -8.21 -27.19
N GLU A 102 22.21 -8.02 -26.45
CA GLU A 102 20.87 -7.86 -27.02
C GLU A 102 20.56 -6.41 -27.44
N GLY A 103 21.53 -5.49 -27.30
CA GLY A 103 21.49 -4.13 -27.86
C GLY A 103 21.12 -3.03 -26.86
N CYS A 104 21.05 -3.34 -25.57
CA CYS A 104 20.82 -2.36 -24.51
C CYS A 104 22.12 -1.58 -24.21
N ILE A 105 21.99 -0.28 -23.94
CA ILE A 105 23.03 0.50 -23.26
C ILE A 105 22.87 0.24 -21.77
N VAL A 106 23.88 -0.33 -21.13
CA VAL A 106 23.86 -0.62 -19.70
C VAL A 106 24.80 0.34 -18.97
N LYS A 107 24.30 0.97 -17.91
CA LYS A 107 25.10 1.79 -16.98
C LYS A 107 24.92 1.24 -15.58
N THR A 108 26.01 1.02 -14.85
CA THR A 108 25.89 0.75 -13.42
C THR A 108 25.80 2.04 -12.62
N VAL A 109 25.25 2.00 -11.40
CA VAL A 109 25.31 3.14 -10.46
C VAL A 109 26.74 3.63 -10.30
N ARG A 110 27.70 2.71 -10.18
CA ARG A 110 29.13 3.06 -10.11
C ARG A 110 29.61 3.75 -11.39
N ASP A 111 29.28 3.23 -12.57
CA ASP A 111 29.63 3.86 -13.85
C ASP A 111 29.10 5.30 -13.92
N ILE A 112 27.90 5.56 -13.38
CA ILE A 112 27.28 6.89 -13.36
C ILE A 112 28.04 7.82 -12.41
N LEU A 113 28.30 7.38 -11.18
CA LEU A 113 28.99 8.19 -10.16
C LEU A 113 30.45 8.49 -10.52
N THR A 114 31.10 7.58 -11.27
CA THR A 114 32.47 7.78 -11.75
C THR A 114 32.51 8.43 -13.13
N SER A 115 31.37 8.71 -13.78
CA SER A 115 31.35 9.32 -15.12
C SER A 115 31.79 10.79 -15.07
N GLY A 116 32.47 11.24 -16.12
CA GLY A 116 32.84 12.65 -16.26
C GLY A 116 33.86 13.12 -15.21
N THR A 117 34.87 12.30 -14.89
CA THR A 117 35.91 12.60 -13.89
C THR A 117 36.69 13.90 -14.12
N GLY A 118 36.64 14.48 -15.32
CA GLY A 118 37.20 15.81 -15.64
C GLY A 118 36.22 16.99 -15.49
N ASP A 119 34.95 16.74 -15.20
CA ASP A 119 33.91 17.77 -15.01
C ASP A 119 33.84 18.19 -13.54
N ILE A 120 34.31 19.41 -13.27
CA ILE A 120 34.35 20.00 -11.93
C ILE A 120 32.95 20.07 -11.31
N ALA A 121 31.90 20.34 -12.10
CA ALA A 121 30.55 20.45 -11.55
C ALA A 121 30.03 19.08 -11.06
N LYS A 122 30.29 18.01 -11.81
CA LYS A 122 29.94 16.64 -11.40
C LYS A 122 30.74 16.19 -10.17
N ARG A 123 32.04 16.54 -10.13
CA ARG A 123 32.90 16.28 -8.97
C ARG A 123 32.36 16.93 -7.69
N VAL A 124 32.00 18.21 -7.75
CA VAL A 124 31.43 18.94 -6.60
C VAL A 124 30.13 18.29 -6.12
N LEU A 125 29.25 17.87 -7.04
CA LEU A 125 28.02 17.15 -6.66
C LEU A 125 28.31 15.84 -5.91
N LEU A 126 29.36 15.13 -6.32
CA LEU A 126 29.78 13.88 -5.68
C LEU A 126 30.37 14.14 -4.28
N GLU A 127 31.24 15.13 -4.14
CA GLU A 127 31.82 15.55 -2.86
C GLU A 127 30.74 16.00 -1.88
N ASP A 128 29.81 16.85 -2.32
CA ASP A 128 28.68 17.32 -1.51
C ASP A 128 27.78 16.16 -1.04
N PHE A 129 27.59 15.13 -1.88
CA PHE A 129 26.81 13.96 -1.50
C PHE A 129 27.58 13.06 -0.52
N ALA A 130 28.86 12.79 -0.78
CA ALA A 130 29.73 12.04 0.13
C ALA A 130 29.82 12.72 1.50
N PHE A 131 29.84 14.04 1.54
CA PHE A 131 29.85 14.84 2.77
C PHE A 131 28.59 14.63 3.62
N LYS A 132 27.43 14.44 2.98
CA LYS A 132 26.18 14.10 3.68
C LYS A 132 26.16 12.64 4.16
N CYS A 133 26.89 11.76 3.49
CA CYS A 133 26.97 10.33 3.83
C CYS A 133 27.92 10.04 5.00
N MET A 134 28.99 10.84 5.17
CA MET A 134 29.99 10.67 6.21
C MET A 134 29.66 11.49 7.46
N LYS A 135 29.74 10.87 8.65
CA LYS A 135 29.50 11.53 9.93
C LYS A 135 30.68 11.39 10.89
N TYR A 136 30.95 12.46 11.62
CA TYR A 136 31.79 12.44 12.81
C TYR A 136 30.89 12.61 14.04
N GLU A 137 31.03 11.71 14.99
CA GLU A 137 30.28 11.73 16.25
C GLU A 137 31.26 11.67 17.42
N LEU A 138 30.85 12.27 18.54
CA LEU A 138 31.63 12.20 19.77
C LEU A 138 31.33 10.88 20.48
N ALA A 139 32.34 10.19 20.98
CA ALA A 139 32.14 9.00 21.81
C ALA A 139 31.31 9.36 23.06
N ALA A 140 30.47 8.42 23.53
CA ALA A 140 29.46 8.71 24.56
C ALA A 140 30.07 9.23 25.88
N GLU A 141 31.28 8.79 26.20
CA GLU A 141 32.06 9.18 27.37
C GLU A 141 32.79 10.51 27.23
N GLN A 142 32.89 11.07 26.02
CA GLN A 142 33.60 12.30 25.75
C GLN A 142 32.62 13.47 25.68
N ARG A 143 32.92 14.56 26.40
CA ARG A 143 32.14 15.80 26.29
C ARG A 143 32.81 16.82 25.39
N LEU A 144 32.01 17.60 24.67
CA LEU A 144 32.50 18.60 23.72
C LEU A 144 33.24 19.74 24.41
N ASP A 145 32.86 20.10 25.63
CA ASP A 145 33.48 21.20 26.39
C ASP A 145 34.86 20.85 26.96
N GLU A 146 35.20 19.57 27.04
CA GLU A 146 36.52 19.07 27.46
C GLU A 146 37.56 19.11 26.32
N LEU A 147 37.11 19.35 25.10
CA LEU A 147 37.97 19.45 23.92
C LEU A 147 38.57 20.85 23.76
N GLY A 148 39.86 20.89 23.41
CA GLY A 148 40.54 22.12 23.04
C GLY A 148 40.04 22.66 21.69
N LEU A 149 40.42 23.88 21.33
CA LEU A 149 40.04 24.49 20.05
C LEU A 149 40.48 23.64 18.84
N LYS A 150 41.72 23.13 18.87
CA LYS A 150 42.28 22.27 17.82
C LYS A 150 41.51 20.95 17.69
N ASP A 151 41.15 20.33 18.82
CA ASP A 151 40.37 19.08 18.84
C ASP A 151 38.98 19.29 18.24
N LYS A 152 38.34 20.44 18.53
CA LYS A 152 37.05 20.83 17.96
C LYS A 152 37.11 21.10 16.46
N GLU A 153 38.21 21.69 15.97
CA GLU A 153 38.44 21.89 14.54
C GLU A 153 38.48 20.55 13.79
N LEU A 154 39.09 19.50 14.36
CA LEU A 154 39.12 18.16 13.76
C LEU A 154 37.76 17.43 13.77
N LEU A 155 36.77 17.96 14.48
CA LEU A 155 35.36 17.49 14.45
C LEU A 155 34.47 18.39 13.59
N SER A 156 35.01 19.47 13.04
CA SER A 156 34.25 20.45 12.27
C SER A 156 33.87 19.95 10.88
N ASP A 157 32.83 20.56 10.33
CA ASP A 157 32.45 20.37 8.94
C ASP A 157 33.55 20.85 7.98
N GLU A 158 34.32 21.89 8.33
CA GLU A 158 35.46 22.36 7.54
C GLU A 158 36.56 21.30 7.42
N TYR A 159 36.94 20.66 8.52
CA TYR A 159 37.93 19.57 8.49
C TYR A 159 37.41 18.38 7.70
N LYS A 160 36.16 17.95 7.95
CA LYS A 160 35.51 16.87 7.20
C LYS A 160 35.51 17.15 5.69
N LYS A 161 35.24 18.39 5.28
CA LYS A 161 35.30 18.81 3.87
C LYS A 161 36.71 18.69 3.31
N SER A 162 37.72 19.15 4.04
CA SER A 162 39.12 19.01 3.59
C SER A 162 39.54 17.55 3.36
N CYS A 163 39.05 16.62 4.20
CA CYS A 163 39.27 15.19 4.00
C CYS A 163 38.62 14.70 2.69
N ILE A 164 37.36 15.08 2.45
CA ILE A 164 36.60 14.70 1.24
C ILE A 164 37.23 15.26 -0.03
N ASP A 165 37.64 16.53 -0.02
CA ASP A 165 38.27 17.19 -1.17
C ASP A 165 39.56 16.46 -1.61
N SER A 166 40.25 15.82 -0.66
CA SER A 166 41.48 15.04 -0.92
C SER A 166 41.24 13.62 -1.46
N MET A 167 40.00 13.12 -1.42
CA MET A 167 39.67 11.74 -1.83
C MET A 167 39.63 11.58 -3.36
N SER A 168 40.00 10.39 -3.84
CA SER A 168 39.74 9.99 -5.23
C SER A 168 38.23 9.82 -5.47
N VAL A 169 37.80 9.80 -6.73
CA VAL A 169 36.39 9.58 -7.08
C VAL A 169 35.91 8.22 -6.57
N GLU A 170 36.75 7.19 -6.67
CA GLU A 170 36.46 5.84 -6.17
C GLU A 170 36.27 5.85 -4.65
N GLN A 171 37.10 6.57 -3.91
CA GLN A 171 36.96 6.71 -2.46
C GLN A 171 35.66 7.44 -2.09
N LEU A 172 35.29 8.49 -2.83
CA LEU A 172 34.00 9.17 -2.63
C LEU A 172 32.82 8.22 -2.87
N VAL A 173 32.88 7.39 -3.90
CA VAL A 173 31.85 6.36 -4.15
C VAL A 173 31.76 5.37 -2.99
N GLU A 174 32.89 4.90 -2.44
CA GLU A 174 32.85 4.01 -1.27
C GLU A 174 32.24 4.69 -0.04
N VAL A 175 32.54 5.97 0.21
CA VAL A 175 31.89 6.75 1.29
C VAL A 175 30.38 6.80 1.09
N ILE A 176 29.92 7.02 -0.14
CA ILE A 176 28.50 7.10 -0.48
C ILE A 176 27.79 5.77 -0.27
N LEU A 177 28.38 4.67 -0.73
CA LEU A 177 27.77 3.33 -0.67
C LEU A 177 27.80 2.73 0.75
N THR A 178 28.81 3.06 1.56
CA THR A 178 29.00 2.49 2.91
C THR A 178 28.49 3.39 4.03
N ARG A 179 28.35 4.70 3.80
CA ARG A 179 27.78 5.70 4.72
C ARG A 179 28.39 5.61 6.13
N PRO A 180 29.69 5.90 6.28
CA PRO A 180 30.42 5.70 7.52
C PRO A 180 30.09 6.78 8.57
N THR A 181 29.98 6.34 9.82
CA THR A 181 30.00 7.17 11.02
C THR A 181 31.22 6.81 11.85
N ILE A 182 32.09 7.80 12.09
CA ILE A 182 33.32 7.65 12.88
C ILE A 182 33.05 8.27 14.25
N LYS A 183 33.13 7.46 15.32
CA LYS A 183 33.06 7.96 16.70
C LYS A 183 34.45 8.28 17.21
N LEU A 184 34.61 9.49 17.73
CA LEU A 184 35.89 10.09 18.08
C LEU A 184 35.89 10.53 19.55
N ARG A 185 37.04 10.39 20.21
CA ARG A 185 37.30 11.01 21.53
C ARG A 185 38.70 11.61 21.57
N LYS A 186 38.98 12.39 22.60
CA LYS A 186 40.34 12.91 22.81
C LYS A 186 41.32 11.78 23.08
N SER A 187 42.49 11.83 22.45
CA SER A 187 43.59 10.93 22.80
C SER A 187 44.44 11.53 23.91
N GLU A 188 45.00 10.66 24.75
CA GLU A 188 45.95 11.04 25.80
C GLU A 188 47.42 10.92 25.36
N ARG A 189 47.70 10.08 24.36
CA ARG A 189 49.07 9.71 23.97
C ARG A 189 49.35 9.74 22.46
N ASP A 190 48.32 9.57 21.64
CA ASP A 190 48.47 9.45 20.19
C ASP A 190 48.26 10.81 19.49
N THR A 191 47.68 10.81 18.28
CA THR A 191 47.17 12.01 17.60
C THR A 191 46.07 12.69 18.42
N GLU A 192 45.68 13.92 18.09
CA GLU A 192 44.72 14.73 18.86
C GLU A 192 43.42 14.00 19.21
N LEU A 193 42.87 13.24 18.26
CA LEU A 193 41.69 12.40 18.44
C LEU A 193 42.01 10.92 18.20
N LEU A 194 41.25 10.07 18.88
CA LEU A 194 41.21 8.62 18.69
C LEU A 194 39.83 8.22 18.15
N ALA A 195 39.80 7.46 17.05
CA ALA A 195 38.60 6.78 16.58
C ALA A 195 38.33 5.54 17.44
N THR A 196 37.22 5.55 18.18
CA THR A 196 36.82 4.44 19.05
C THR A 196 35.95 3.43 18.33
N GLU A 197 35.19 3.86 17.32
CA GLU A 197 34.27 3.02 16.59
C GLU A 197 34.12 3.52 15.14
N TYR A 198 34.08 2.57 14.20
CA TYR A 198 33.59 2.78 12.84
C TYR A 198 32.28 2.02 12.69
N SER A 199 31.19 2.75 12.44
CA SER A 199 29.89 2.16 12.13
C SER A 199 29.48 2.54 10.72
N PHE A 200 28.74 1.67 10.05
CA PHE A 200 28.37 1.83 8.65
C PHE A 200 26.88 1.62 8.48
N HIS A 201 26.29 2.38 7.57
CA HIS A 201 24.88 2.25 7.18
C HIS A 201 24.79 1.96 5.68
N PRO A 202 25.34 0.82 5.21
CA PRO A 202 25.51 0.56 3.79
C PRO A 202 24.18 0.49 3.04
N LEU A 203 24.20 0.87 1.76
CA LEU A 203 23.06 0.74 0.86
C LEU A 203 22.91 -0.71 0.38
N VAL A 204 22.53 -1.59 1.31
CA VAL A 204 22.56 -3.05 1.10
C VAL A 204 21.64 -3.50 -0.05
N ASN A 205 20.42 -2.97 -0.16
CA ASN A 205 19.46 -3.41 -1.18
C ASN A 205 19.59 -2.67 -2.53
N LEU A 206 20.61 -1.82 -2.71
CA LEU A 206 20.82 -1.04 -3.94
C LEU A 206 20.99 -1.91 -5.21
N VAL A 207 21.36 -3.18 -5.07
CA VAL A 207 21.37 -4.15 -6.19
C VAL A 207 20.02 -4.23 -6.91
N PHE A 208 18.92 -3.92 -6.22
CA PHE A 208 17.58 -3.86 -6.80
C PHE A 208 17.25 -2.45 -7.26
N GLN A 209 17.55 -2.16 -8.52
CA GLN A 209 17.35 -0.85 -9.13
C GLN A 209 15.90 -0.57 -9.51
N ARG A 210 15.00 -1.57 -9.48
CA ARG A 210 13.60 -1.39 -9.86
C ARG A 210 12.81 -0.52 -8.88
N ASP A 211 13.18 -0.51 -7.60
CA ASP A 211 12.25 -0.06 -6.55
C ASP A 211 12.25 1.45 -6.31
N GLN A 212 13.40 2.12 -6.47
CA GLN A 212 13.60 3.50 -6.04
C GLN A 212 12.83 4.53 -6.89
N GLN A 213 12.38 4.13 -8.08
CA GLN A 213 11.65 4.96 -9.02
C GLN A 213 10.71 4.14 -9.88
N ILE A 214 9.77 4.82 -10.55
CA ILE A 214 9.05 4.29 -11.71
C ILE A 214 9.34 5.14 -12.93
N THR A 215 9.30 4.55 -14.13
CA THR A 215 9.33 5.30 -15.39
C THR A 215 7.98 5.17 -16.06
N THR A 216 7.19 6.24 -16.05
CA THR A 216 5.84 6.30 -16.62
C THR A 216 5.89 6.70 -18.09
N ALA A 217 4.72 6.81 -18.74
CA ALA A 217 4.65 7.34 -20.10
C ALA A 217 5.03 8.83 -20.17
N LYS A 218 5.10 9.54 -19.04
CA LYS A 218 5.53 10.94 -18.96
C LYS A 218 6.97 11.14 -18.54
N GLY A 219 7.53 10.24 -17.73
CA GLY A 219 8.89 10.40 -17.22
C GLY A 219 9.16 9.60 -15.96
N ILE A 220 10.29 9.92 -15.32
CA ILE A 220 10.73 9.28 -14.08
C ILE A 220 10.01 9.93 -12.89
N VAL A 221 9.42 9.11 -12.02
CA VAL A 221 8.87 9.55 -10.73
C VAL A 221 9.62 8.83 -9.62
N MET A 222 10.15 9.59 -8.65
CA MET A 222 10.86 9.02 -7.51
C MET A 222 9.88 8.43 -6.51
N ALA A 223 10.17 7.22 -6.06
CA ALA A 223 9.33 6.47 -5.16
C ALA A 223 9.57 6.86 -3.68
N SER A 224 8.64 6.49 -2.80
CA SER A 224 8.79 6.60 -1.35
C SER A 224 8.69 5.21 -0.75
N LEU A 225 9.84 4.60 -0.50
CA LEU A 225 9.91 3.18 -0.14
C LEU A 225 9.26 2.90 1.22
N SER A 226 8.70 1.70 1.38
CA SER A 226 8.03 1.31 2.63
C SER A 226 9.03 1.10 3.76
N SER A 227 10.21 0.55 3.46
CA SER A 227 11.25 0.32 4.47
C SER A 227 12.12 1.58 4.65
N PRO A 228 12.15 2.21 5.84
CA PRO A 228 12.96 3.42 6.05
C PRO A 228 14.45 3.21 5.81
N ILE A 229 14.98 1.99 6.03
CA ILE A 229 16.40 1.67 5.81
C ILE A 229 16.81 1.83 4.34
N ARG A 230 15.88 1.66 3.40
CA ARG A 230 16.11 1.79 1.96
C ARG A 230 15.93 3.22 1.45
N SER A 231 15.35 4.12 2.24
CA SER A 231 15.12 5.51 1.82
C SER A 231 16.37 6.25 1.29
N PRO A 232 17.60 6.03 1.81
CA PRO A 232 18.79 6.68 1.25
C PRO A 232 19.15 6.21 -0.17
N GLU A 233 18.63 5.07 -0.64
CA GLU A 233 18.80 4.58 -2.02
C GLU A 233 18.12 5.53 -3.01
N VAL A 234 16.94 6.06 -2.67
CA VAL A 234 16.20 7.02 -3.50
C VAL A 234 16.99 8.30 -3.70
N GLU A 235 17.62 8.82 -2.64
CA GLU A 235 18.46 10.01 -2.70
C GLU A 235 19.71 9.81 -3.58
N LEU A 236 20.31 8.62 -3.54
CA LEU A 236 21.41 8.28 -4.43
C LEU A 236 20.95 8.22 -5.89
N MET A 237 19.78 7.64 -6.17
CA MET A 237 19.25 7.58 -7.53
C MET A 237 18.88 8.96 -8.07
N LYS A 238 18.41 9.89 -7.23
CA LYS A 238 18.24 11.30 -7.61
C LYS A 238 19.55 11.95 -8.05
N LEU A 239 20.65 11.69 -7.35
CA LEU A 239 21.97 12.13 -7.78
C LEU A 239 22.35 11.48 -9.13
N CYS A 240 22.14 10.18 -9.30
CA CYS A 240 22.45 9.48 -10.55
C CYS A 240 21.68 10.06 -11.74
N PHE A 241 20.39 10.31 -11.61
CA PHE A 241 19.59 10.94 -12.65
C PHE A 241 20.04 12.36 -12.95
N LYS A 242 20.43 13.14 -11.92
CA LYS A 242 21.02 14.47 -12.12
C LYS A 242 22.34 14.41 -12.89
N LEU A 243 23.22 13.45 -12.59
CA LEU A 243 24.51 13.28 -13.29
C LEU A 243 24.36 12.82 -14.75
N LEU A 244 23.28 12.08 -15.03
CA LEU A 244 22.87 11.67 -16.37
C LEU A 244 22.05 12.73 -17.12
N ASP A 245 21.75 13.87 -16.48
CA ASP A 245 20.86 14.92 -17.01
C ASP A 245 19.48 14.36 -17.41
N LEU A 246 18.94 13.47 -16.59
CA LEU A 246 17.60 12.89 -16.75
C LEU A 246 16.59 13.63 -15.87
N PRO A 247 15.50 14.17 -16.45
CA PRO A 247 14.51 14.89 -15.68
C PRO A 247 13.68 13.95 -14.80
N VAL A 248 13.59 14.30 -13.52
CA VAL A 248 12.64 13.72 -12.57
C VAL A 248 11.36 14.56 -12.62
N LEU A 249 10.23 13.92 -12.92
CA LEU A 249 8.93 14.57 -13.07
C LEU A 249 8.27 14.90 -11.72
N GLY A 250 8.50 14.06 -10.72
CA GLY A 250 7.92 14.23 -9.39
C GLY A 250 8.44 13.19 -8.40
N GLU A 251 8.04 13.34 -7.15
CA GLU A 251 8.40 12.47 -6.04
C GLU A 251 7.14 12.20 -5.21
N ILE A 252 7.01 10.97 -4.72
CA ILE A 252 5.85 10.57 -3.88
C ILE A 252 6.03 11.16 -2.48
N PRO A 253 5.14 12.07 -2.02
CA PRO A 253 5.22 12.62 -0.67
C PRO A 253 4.69 11.64 0.38
N ALA A 254 5.06 11.85 1.64
CA ALA A 254 4.43 11.15 2.75
C ALA A 254 2.93 11.51 2.86
N PRO A 255 2.06 10.58 3.30
CA PRO A 255 2.32 9.20 3.70
C PRO A 255 2.29 8.19 2.53
N GLY A 256 2.31 8.67 1.27
CA GLY A 256 2.36 7.83 0.09
C GLY A 256 3.56 6.88 0.13
N LYS A 257 3.31 5.61 -0.18
CA LYS A 257 4.33 4.56 -0.33
C LYS A 257 4.23 3.95 -1.71
N LEU A 258 5.36 3.82 -2.37
CA LEU A 258 5.50 3.27 -3.71
C LEU A 258 6.85 2.58 -3.80
N GLU A 259 6.88 1.39 -4.38
CA GLU A 259 8.10 0.72 -4.85
C GLU A 259 7.89 0.29 -6.31
N GLY A 260 8.90 0.47 -7.16
CA GLY A 260 8.72 0.29 -8.61
C GLY A 260 8.42 -1.14 -9.08
N GLY A 261 8.65 -2.17 -8.24
CA GLY A 261 8.20 -3.54 -8.51
C GLY A 261 6.68 -3.69 -8.62
N ASP A 262 5.91 -2.71 -8.13
CA ASP A 262 4.45 -2.68 -8.24
C ASP A 262 3.93 -2.02 -9.52
N PHE A 263 4.78 -1.40 -10.34
CA PHE A 263 4.36 -0.61 -11.50
C PHE A 263 4.64 -1.30 -12.84
N TYR A 264 3.60 -1.45 -13.67
CA TYR A 264 3.70 -1.95 -15.04
C TYR A 264 3.06 -0.99 -16.05
N PRO A 265 3.83 -0.40 -16.99
CA PRO A 265 3.27 0.21 -18.18
C PRO A 265 2.76 -0.87 -19.14
N SER A 266 1.50 -0.76 -19.57
CA SER A 266 0.76 -1.75 -20.37
C SER A 266 0.12 -1.12 -21.61
N GLY A 267 0.91 -0.32 -22.33
CA GLY A 267 0.48 0.42 -23.51
C GLY A 267 0.00 1.84 -23.17
N ARG A 268 -0.42 2.59 -24.20
CA ARG A 268 -0.82 4.00 -24.05
C ARG A 268 -2.05 4.22 -23.18
N GLY A 269 -2.88 3.19 -23.03
CA GLY A 269 -4.19 3.32 -22.42
C GLY A 269 -4.34 2.63 -21.05
N LEU A 270 -3.34 1.91 -20.57
CA LEU A 270 -3.40 1.18 -19.31
C LEU A 270 -2.04 1.09 -18.62
N CYS A 271 -2.01 1.31 -17.31
CA CYS A 271 -0.93 0.86 -16.45
C CYS A 271 -1.50 0.07 -15.26
N PHE A 272 -0.71 -0.84 -14.70
CA PHE A 272 -1.01 -1.54 -13.46
C PHE A 272 -0.17 -0.98 -12.33
N ILE A 273 -0.77 -0.84 -11.14
CA ILE A 273 -0.08 -0.46 -9.91
C ILE A 273 -0.53 -1.38 -8.78
N GLY A 274 0.39 -2.15 -8.22
CA GLY A 274 0.16 -2.95 -7.02
C GLY A 274 -0.05 -2.09 -5.78
N VAL A 275 -0.98 -2.48 -4.92
CA VAL A 275 -1.20 -1.89 -3.59
C VAL A 275 -1.32 -3.01 -2.57
N GLY A 276 -0.50 -2.96 -1.51
CA GLY A 276 -0.34 -4.05 -0.55
C GLY A 276 0.77 -3.76 0.45
N LEU A 277 1.73 -4.68 0.59
CA LEU A 277 2.77 -4.62 1.61
C LEU A 277 3.76 -3.44 1.45
N ARG A 278 3.99 -2.98 0.21
CA ARG A 278 5.09 -2.04 -0.13
C ARG A 278 4.61 -0.73 -0.77
N SER A 279 3.54 -0.79 -1.55
CA SER A 279 2.89 0.38 -2.14
C SER A 279 1.48 0.57 -1.57
N ASN A 280 1.05 1.82 -1.40
CA ASN A 280 -0.28 2.15 -0.86
C ASN A 280 -1.11 3.01 -1.82
N PHE A 281 -2.43 3.01 -1.62
CA PHE A 281 -3.35 3.74 -2.49
C PHE A 281 -3.10 5.26 -2.49
N HIS A 282 -2.57 5.83 -1.40
CA HIS A 282 -2.25 7.26 -1.34
C HIS A 282 -1.20 7.66 -2.40
N ALA A 283 -0.21 6.80 -2.68
CA ALA A 283 0.74 7.07 -3.76
C ALA A 283 0.07 7.01 -5.14
N VAL A 284 -0.82 6.03 -5.36
CA VAL A 284 -1.59 5.88 -6.61
C VAL A 284 -2.47 7.12 -6.85
N ASP A 285 -3.21 7.54 -5.83
CA ASP A 285 -4.07 8.70 -5.87
C ASP A 285 -3.27 10.01 -6.12
N TYR A 286 -2.11 10.16 -5.50
CA TYR A 286 -1.19 11.25 -5.80
C TYR A 286 -0.71 11.25 -7.26
N LEU A 287 -0.32 10.08 -7.80
CA LEU A 287 0.09 9.92 -9.20
C LEU A 287 -1.04 10.30 -10.17
N MET A 288 -2.28 9.90 -9.87
CA MET A 288 -3.46 10.24 -10.68
C MET A 288 -3.80 11.73 -10.62
N ARG A 289 -3.85 12.33 -9.42
CA ARG A 289 -4.22 13.74 -9.23
C ARG A 289 -3.21 14.72 -9.78
N ASN A 290 -1.92 14.37 -9.78
CA ASN A 290 -0.84 15.19 -10.33
C ASN A 290 -0.52 14.84 -11.79
N ASP A 291 -1.32 13.98 -12.42
CA ASP A 291 -1.18 13.56 -13.82
C ASP A 291 0.25 13.11 -14.15
N LEU A 292 0.82 12.22 -13.32
CA LEU A 292 2.22 11.76 -13.45
C LEU A 292 2.36 10.48 -14.29
N LEU A 293 1.24 9.85 -14.68
CA LEU A 293 1.22 8.52 -15.31
C LEU A 293 1.26 8.54 -16.84
N GLY A 294 0.52 9.47 -17.48
CA GLY A 294 0.41 9.55 -18.94
C GLY A 294 -0.42 8.44 -19.61
N THR A 295 -1.37 7.85 -18.89
CA THR A 295 -2.28 6.81 -19.38
C THR A 295 -3.75 7.28 -19.36
N THR A 296 -4.66 6.54 -20.00
CA THR A 296 -6.12 6.79 -19.88
C THR A 296 -6.78 5.95 -18.79
N ARG A 297 -6.17 4.81 -18.41
CA ARG A 297 -6.71 3.93 -17.36
C ARG A 297 -5.59 3.47 -16.41
N VAL A 298 -5.95 3.33 -15.14
CA VAL A 298 -5.08 2.81 -14.08
C VAL A 298 -5.79 1.61 -13.44
N ALA A 299 -5.15 0.45 -13.48
CA ALA A 299 -5.59 -0.74 -12.77
C ALA A 299 -4.83 -0.86 -11.45
N VAL A 300 -5.52 -0.63 -10.33
CA VAL A 300 -4.98 -0.78 -8.99
C VAL A 300 -5.16 -2.23 -8.56
N VAL A 301 -4.07 -2.98 -8.47
CA VAL A 301 -4.08 -4.42 -8.14
C VAL A 301 -3.88 -4.58 -6.63
N LYS A 302 -4.94 -4.99 -5.93
CA LYS A 302 -5.04 -5.01 -4.47
C LYS A 302 -4.60 -6.37 -3.90
N ASP A 303 -3.53 -6.35 -3.10
CA ASP A 303 -3.10 -7.42 -2.20
C ASP A 303 -3.61 -7.16 -0.79
N TYR A 304 -4.85 -7.55 -0.51
CA TYR A 304 -5.47 -7.36 0.81
C TYR A 304 -5.70 -8.67 1.58
N PHE A 305 -5.34 -9.81 0.99
CA PHE A 305 -5.55 -11.13 1.59
C PHE A 305 -4.25 -11.92 1.80
N ASP A 306 -3.16 -11.59 1.10
CA ASP A 306 -1.91 -12.36 1.15
C ASP A 306 -0.88 -11.66 2.03
N LEU A 307 -0.51 -10.41 1.69
CA LEU A 307 0.49 -9.58 2.37
C LEU A 307 1.80 -10.31 2.70
N ASN A 308 2.20 -11.22 1.81
CA ASN A 308 3.35 -12.10 2.02
C ASN A 308 4.66 -11.44 1.56
N GLN A 309 5.72 -11.57 2.38
CA GLN A 309 7.02 -10.97 2.10
C GLN A 309 7.70 -11.49 0.81
N GLN A 310 7.52 -12.77 0.44
CA GLN A 310 8.06 -13.31 -0.82
C GLN A 310 7.24 -12.87 -2.04
N ARG A 311 6.02 -12.38 -1.83
CA ARG A 311 5.10 -11.89 -2.87
C ARG A 311 4.80 -10.40 -2.70
N MET A 312 5.79 -9.65 -2.22
CA MET A 312 5.63 -8.28 -1.73
C MET A 312 5.27 -7.25 -2.82
N HIS A 313 5.60 -7.55 -4.07
CA HIS A 313 5.35 -6.68 -5.23
C HIS A 313 4.63 -7.42 -6.36
N LEU A 314 3.96 -6.66 -7.23
CA LEU A 314 3.29 -7.20 -8.41
C LEU A 314 4.21 -8.01 -9.33
N ASP A 315 5.46 -7.56 -9.53
CA ASP A 315 6.46 -8.24 -10.38
C ASP A 315 7.01 -9.56 -9.81
N THR A 316 6.70 -9.87 -8.55
CA THR A 316 7.05 -11.17 -7.93
C THR A 316 5.98 -12.24 -8.19
N VAL A 317 4.79 -11.84 -8.64
CA VAL A 317 3.66 -12.74 -8.89
C VAL A 317 3.12 -12.68 -10.31
N CYS A 318 3.48 -11.66 -11.10
CA CYS A 318 3.12 -11.60 -12.51
C CYS A 318 4.14 -10.83 -13.35
N ASN A 319 4.13 -11.03 -14.67
CA ASN A 319 5.03 -10.34 -15.58
C ASN A 319 4.51 -10.32 -17.02
N ILE A 320 4.73 -9.21 -17.73
CA ILE A 320 4.36 -9.05 -19.13
C ILE A 320 5.42 -9.71 -20.02
N ILE A 321 5.08 -10.84 -20.65
CA ILE A 321 5.98 -11.58 -21.53
C ILE A 321 6.01 -10.99 -22.94
N ASN A 322 4.85 -10.54 -23.44
CA ASN A 322 4.71 -9.79 -24.70
C ASN A 322 3.42 -8.95 -24.68
N GLU A 323 3.05 -8.32 -25.81
CA GLU A 323 1.88 -7.42 -25.91
C GLU A 323 0.54 -8.01 -25.43
N ARG A 324 0.39 -9.34 -25.45
CA ARG A 324 -0.88 -10.01 -25.10
C ARG A 324 -0.69 -11.21 -24.18
N VAL A 325 0.48 -11.40 -23.59
CA VAL A 325 0.76 -12.56 -22.73
C VAL A 325 1.30 -12.10 -21.38
N MET A 326 0.64 -12.57 -20.32
CA MET A 326 1.03 -12.36 -18.95
C MET A 326 1.42 -13.70 -18.31
N LEU A 327 2.59 -13.78 -17.70
CA LEU A 327 2.93 -14.82 -16.74
C LEU A 327 2.31 -14.43 -15.39
N ILE A 328 1.62 -15.34 -14.72
CA ILE A 328 0.96 -15.07 -13.44
C ILE A 328 1.02 -16.28 -12.52
N LEU A 329 1.23 -16.06 -11.23
CA LEU A 329 1.11 -17.09 -10.20
C LEU A 329 -0.33 -17.62 -10.16
N GLU A 330 -0.49 -18.94 -10.30
CA GLU A 330 -1.80 -19.59 -10.31
C GLU A 330 -2.56 -19.36 -9.00
N ASP A 331 -1.86 -19.42 -7.87
CA ASP A 331 -2.47 -19.34 -6.54
C ASP A 331 -3.17 -18.01 -6.27
N ILE A 332 -2.85 -16.92 -6.98
CA ILE A 332 -3.53 -15.62 -6.83
C ILE A 332 -4.72 -15.45 -7.79
N CYS A 333 -5.04 -16.47 -8.58
CA CYS A 333 -6.07 -16.41 -9.60
C CYS A 333 -7.39 -17.06 -9.16
N GLY A 334 -8.49 -16.46 -9.59
CA GLY A 334 -9.84 -17.00 -9.46
C GLY A 334 -10.55 -16.63 -8.17
N GLU A 335 -11.88 -16.54 -8.24
CA GLU A 335 -12.75 -16.11 -7.13
C GLU A 335 -12.66 -17.02 -5.90
N GLN A 336 -12.20 -18.27 -6.08
CA GLN A 336 -12.08 -19.25 -5.00
C GLN A 336 -10.72 -19.21 -4.29
N SER A 337 -9.72 -18.49 -4.83
CA SER A 337 -8.42 -18.41 -4.17
C SER A 337 -8.52 -17.54 -2.91
N PRO A 338 -7.96 -18.01 -1.76
CA PRO A 338 -7.93 -17.24 -0.52
C PRO A 338 -6.96 -16.05 -0.60
N ILE A 339 -5.99 -16.08 -1.51
CA ILE A 339 -4.97 -15.02 -1.68
C ILE A 339 -5.14 -14.26 -2.99
N ARG A 340 -6.32 -14.36 -3.61
CA ARG A 340 -6.64 -13.70 -4.89
C ARG A 340 -6.35 -12.20 -4.87
N ARG A 341 -6.02 -11.64 -6.03
CA ARG A 341 -5.90 -10.19 -6.20
C ARG A 341 -7.20 -9.62 -6.77
N LEU A 342 -7.56 -8.41 -6.32
CA LEU A 342 -8.70 -7.66 -6.84
C LEU A 342 -8.22 -6.41 -7.57
N VAL A 343 -8.99 -5.92 -8.53
CA VAL A 343 -8.64 -4.75 -9.34
C VAL A 343 -9.72 -3.69 -9.26
N ASP A 344 -9.28 -2.48 -8.92
CA ASP A 344 -10.04 -1.26 -9.13
C ASP A 344 -9.50 -0.54 -10.38
N GLU A 345 -10.38 -0.27 -11.34
CA GLU A 345 -10.04 0.44 -12.58
C GLU A 345 -10.50 1.89 -12.51
N TYR A 346 -9.54 2.81 -12.61
CA TYR A 346 -9.77 4.25 -12.70
C TYR A 346 -9.62 4.69 -14.16
N THR A 347 -10.59 5.45 -14.66
CA THR A 347 -10.57 6.00 -16.03
C THR A 347 -10.40 7.51 -15.98
N ARG A 348 -9.50 8.04 -16.80
CA ARG A 348 -9.24 9.46 -16.97
C ARG A 348 -10.29 10.08 -17.88
N ASP A 349 -10.99 11.09 -17.40
CA ASP A 349 -11.86 11.90 -18.25
C ASP A 349 -11.00 12.73 -19.23
N PRO A 350 -11.25 12.68 -20.55
CA PRO A 350 -10.41 13.36 -21.54
C PRO A 350 -10.55 14.88 -21.52
N HIS A 351 -11.63 15.43 -20.96
CA HIS A 351 -11.90 16.87 -20.92
C HIS A 351 -11.35 17.52 -19.65
N THR A 352 -11.55 16.88 -18.49
CA THR A 352 -11.13 17.40 -17.18
C THR A 352 -9.75 16.90 -16.77
N GLY A 353 -9.32 15.76 -17.30
CA GLY A 353 -8.08 15.09 -16.91
C GLY A 353 -8.12 14.36 -15.57
N VAL A 354 -9.29 14.32 -14.92
CA VAL A 354 -9.48 13.69 -13.62
C VAL A 354 -9.71 12.19 -13.80
N TYR A 355 -9.07 11.38 -12.96
CA TYR A 355 -9.33 9.95 -12.86
C TYR A 355 -10.49 9.68 -11.92
N THR A 356 -11.43 8.84 -12.34
CA THR A 356 -12.56 8.39 -11.52
C THR A 356 -12.66 6.88 -11.50
N LEU A 357 -13.02 6.31 -10.36
CA LEU A 357 -13.28 4.88 -10.23
C LEU A 357 -14.41 4.48 -11.19
N SER A 358 -14.10 3.60 -12.13
CA SER A 358 -15.02 3.16 -13.18
C SER A 358 -15.52 1.74 -12.96
N ARG A 359 -14.68 0.89 -12.37
CA ARG A 359 -15.02 -0.49 -11.97
C ARG A 359 -14.22 -0.85 -10.73
N HIS A 360 -14.75 -1.70 -9.87
CA HIS A 360 -14.11 -2.06 -8.60
C HIS A 360 -14.21 -3.56 -8.32
N ASP A 361 -13.29 -4.06 -7.50
CA ASP A 361 -13.23 -5.45 -7.00
C ASP A 361 -13.43 -6.54 -8.06
N ILE A 362 -12.75 -6.37 -9.20
CA ILE A 362 -12.69 -7.37 -10.26
C ILE A 362 -11.58 -8.35 -9.95
N GLU A 363 -11.83 -9.65 -10.00
CA GLU A 363 -10.76 -10.64 -9.85
C GLU A 363 -9.67 -10.44 -10.91
N TYR A 364 -8.40 -10.43 -10.49
CA TYR A 364 -7.29 -9.98 -11.35
C TYR A 364 -7.10 -10.81 -12.61
N SER A 365 -7.15 -12.14 -12.53
CA SER A 365 -7.00 -13.00 -13.70
C SER A 365 -8.13 -12.80 -14.71
N ARG A 366 -9.36 -12.51 -14.23
CA ARG A 366 -10.49 -12.13 -15.06
C ARG A 366 -10.25 -10.76 -15.70
N TYR A 367 -9.81 -9.76 -14.94
CA TYR A 367 -9.50 -8.42 -15.45
C TYR A 367 -8.47 -8.46 -16.58
N LEU A 368 -7.41 -9.27 -16.42
CA LEU A 368 -6.39 -9.46 -17.46
C LEU A 368 -6.97 -10.05 -18.74
N ARG A 369 -7.79 -11.10 -18.65
CA ARG A 369 -8.45 -11.72 -19.82
C ARG A 369 -9.40 -10.75 -20.52
N GLU A 370 -10.16 -9.96 -19.77
CA GLU A 370 -11.04 -8.92 -20.32
C GLU A 370 -10.26 -7.82 -21.07
N ASN A 371 -9.02 -7.55 -20.67
CA ASN A 371 -8.10 -6.66 -21.38
C ASN A 371 -7.29 -7.35 -22.48
N GLY A 372 -7.63 -8.60 -22.83
CA GLY A 372 -7.07 -9.31 -23.98
C GLY A 372 -5.75 -10.04 -23.72
N TYR A 373 -5.38 -10.26 -22.45
CA TYR A 373 -4.22 -11.07 -22.09
C TYR A 373 -4.54 -12.57 -22.12
N GLU A 374 -3.68 -13.33 -22.77
CA GLU A 374 -3.50 -14.76 -22.55
C GLU A 374 -2.64 -14.98 -21.30
N LEU A 375 -3.03 -15.91 -20.44
CA LEU A 375 -2.36 -16.16 -19.17
C LEU A 375 -1.52 -17.44 -19.24
N VAL A 376 -0.26 -17.32 -18.84
CA VAL A 376 0.63 -18.46 -18.56
C VAL A 376 0.74 -18.59 -17.05
N PHE A 377 0.38 -19.75 -16.52
CA PHE A 377 0.36 -19.98 -15.07
C PHE A 377 1.71 -20.49 -14.57
N ALA A 378 2.27 -19.79 -13.58
CA ALA A 378 3.40 -20.22 -12.78
C ALA A 378 2.90 -20.89 -11.49
N THR A 379 3.59 -21.93 -11.05
CA THR A 379 3.30 -22.58 -9.76
C THR A 379 3.90 -21.79 -8.59
N ASP A 380 3.47 -22.08 -7.36
CA ASP A 380 4.11 -21.57 -6.15
C ASP A 380 5.62 -21.87 -6.11
N GLN A 381 6.05 -23.05 -6.57
CA GLN A 381 7.48 -23.38 -6.66
C GLN A 381 8.21 -22.50 -7.68
N ASN A 382 7.62 -22.25 -8.85
CA ASN A 382 8.19 -21.30 -9.82
C ASN A 382 8.33 -19.90 -9.22
N GLN A 383 7.37 -19.46 -8.40
CA GLN A 383 7.42 -18.17 -7.74
C GLN A 383 8.52 -18.10 -6.68
N LYS A 384 8.65 -19.13 -5.83
CA LYS A 384 9.73 -19.27 -4.82
C LYS A 384 11.12 -19.32 -5.45
N ASP A 385 11.23 -19.88 -6.65
CA ASP A 385 12.46 -19.90 -7.44
C ASP A 385 12.65 -18.60 -8.27
N TYR A 386 11.87 -17.55 -7.97
CA TYR A 386 11.90 -16.23 -8.61
C TYR A 386 11.63 -16.23 -10.13
N GLY A 387 10.97 -17.27 -10.62
CA GLY A 387 10.65 -17.47 -12.04
C GLY A 387 9.66 -16.44 -12.60
N CYS A 388 8.76 -15.91 -11.77
CA CYS A 388 7.83 -14.84 -12.16
C CYS A 388 8.56 -13.51 -12.45
N ASN A 389 9.72 -13.28 -11.84
CA ASN A 389 10.42 -11.99 -11.85
C ASN A 389 11.45 -11.88 -13.01
N GLY A 390 11.05 -12.34 -14.20
CA GLY A 390 11.86 -12.23 -15.42
C GLY A 390 11.86 -10.83 -16.04
N LEU A 391 12.83 -10.53 -16.91
CA LEU A 391 12.93 -9.20 -17.55
C LEU A 391 12.55 -9.27 -19.03
N ASN A 392 11.51 -8.53 -19.41
CA ASN A 392 11.17 -8.29 -20.81
C ASN A 392 12.04 -7.17 -21.40
N ILE A 393 12.83 -7.49 -22.42
CA ILE A 393 13.68 -6.52 -23.14
C ILE A 393 13.10 -6.14 -24.52
N GLY A 394 11.86 -6.56 -24.79
CA GLY A 394 11.09 -6.28 -25.99
C GLY A 394 11.39 -7.18 -27.18
N LYS A 395 10.64 -6.98 -28.27
CA LYS A 395 10.68 -7.84 -29.48
C LYS A 395 10.50 -9.33 -29.18
N GLY A 396 9.66 -9.65 -28.19
CA GLY A 396 9.40 -11.02 -27.76
C GLY A 396 10.62 -11.71 -27.12
N LYS A 397 11.54 -10.96 -26.51
CA LYS A 397 12.69 -11.51 -25.79
C LYS A 397 12.48 -11.36 -24.28
N PHE A 398 12.58 -12.46 -23.56
CA PHE A 398 12.31 -12.52 -22.13
C PHE A 398 13.44 -13.23 -21.39
N ILE A 399 14.05 -12.55 -20.42
CA ILE A 399 15.15 -13.07 -19.60
C ILE A 399 14.56 -13.76 -18.37
N VAL A 400 14.98 -15.00 -18.12
CA VAL A 400 14.49 -15.87 -17.05
C VAL A 400 15.64 -16.47 -16.27
N VAL A 401 15.45 -16.63 -14.95
CA VAL A 401 16.45 -17.23 -14.04
C VAL A 401 16.09 -18.65 -13.60
N ASP A 402 14.81 -19.01 -13.70
CA ASP A 402 14.32 -20.36 -13.40
C ASP A 402 14.07 -21.15 -14.70
N GLN A 403 14.72 -22.31 -14.80
CA GLN A 403 14.57 -23.21 -15.94
C GLN A 403 13.18 -23.87 -15.99
N ALA A 404 12.54 -24.11 -14.85
CA ALA A 404 11.20 -24.71 -14.83
C ALA A 404 10.18 -23.74 -15.41
N THR A 405 10.24 -22.47 -15.00
CA THR A 405 9.43 -21.38 -15.57
C THR A 405 9.72 -21.20 -17.06
N ALA A 406 10.99 -21.21 -17.48
CA ALA A 406 11.34 -21.14 -18.90
C ALA A 406 10.66 -22.26 -19.72
N LYS A 407 10.63 -23.50 -19.20
CA LYS A 407 9.94 -24.63 -19.84
C LYS A 407 8.42 -24.42 -19.88
N THR A 408 7.84 -23.88 -18.81
CA THR A 408 6.40 -23.53 -18.76
C THR A 408 6.06 -22.52 -19.86
N ILE A 409 6.81 -21.41 -19.96
CA ILE A 409 6.61 -20.39 -20.99
C ILE A 409 6.81 -20.97 -22.40
N ALA A 410 7.89 -21.72 -22.62
CA ALA A 410 8.20 -22.31 -23.92
C ALA A 410 7.09 -23.27 -24.41
N ARG A 411 6.51 -24.06 -23.50
CA ARG A 411 5.38 -24.96 -23.82
C ARG A 411 4.12 -24.19 -24.16
N ALA A 412 3.84 -23.11 -23.43
CA ALA A 412 2.64 -22.30 -23.64
C ALA A 412 2.70 -21.47 -24.94
N LEU A 413 3.84 -20.83 -25.22
CA LEU A 413 3.97 -19.82 -26.28
C LEU A 413 4.62 -20.31 -27.58
N LYS A 414 5.05 -21.57 -27.64
CA LYS A 414 5.81 -22.12 -28.77
C LYS A 414 7.02 -21.20 -29.12
N SER A 415 7.34 -21.03 -30.41
CA SER A 415 8.48 -20.22 -30.90
C SER A 415 8.21 -18.72 -31.03
N THR A 416 7.19 -18.17 -30.35
CA THR A 416 6.82 -16.74 -30.43
C THR A 416 7.64 -15.84 -29.50
N VAL A 417 8.33 -16.44 -28.52
CA VAL A 417 9.18 -15.74 -27.55
C VAL A 417 10.57 -16.36 -27.54
N LYS A 418 11.60 -15.51 -27.59
CA LYS A 418 12.99 -15.89 -27.36
C LYS A 418 13.28 -15.82 -25.86
N LEU A 419 13.36 -16.98 -25.23
CA LEU A 419 13.74 -17.09 -23.82
C LEU A 419 15.26 -17.03 -23.68
N LEU A 420 15.74 -16.15 -22.83
CA LEU A 420 17.15 -15.96 -22.51
C LEU A 420 17.38 -16.36 -21.07
N TYR A 421 18.17 -17.42 -20.86
CA TYR A 421 18.47 -17.90 -19.52
C TYR A 421 19.73 -17.23 -18.96
N VAL A 422 19.69 -16.82 -17.69
CA VAL A 422 20.87 -16.42 -16.92
C VAL A 422 20.84 -17.11 -15.56
N ASP A 423 21.98 -17.65 -15.14
CA ASP A 423 22.11 -18.18 -13.77
C ASP A 423 22.26 -17.00 -12.81
N PHE A 424 21.39 -16.94 -11.81
CA PHE A 424 21.26 -15.81 -10.90
C PHE A 424 21.01 -16.27 -9.45
N ARG A 425 21.28 -17.55 -9.17
CA ARG A 425 20.92 -18.22 -7.91
C ARG A 425 21.58 -17.60 -6.67
N THR A 426 22.72 -16.95 -6.81
CA THR A 426 23.39 -16.28 -5.69
C THR A 426 22.73 -14.93 -5.42
N VAL A 427 22.35 -14.19 -6.47
CA VAL A 427 21.67 -12.89 -6.31
C VAL A 427 20.24 -13.06 -5.79
N THR A 428 19.53 -14.12 -6.18
CA THR A 428 18.15 -14.39 -5.70
C THR A 428 18.02 -14.55 -4.18
N LYS A 429 19.11 -14.89 -3.50
CA LYS A 429 19.19 -14.94 -2.02
C LYS A 429 18.90 -13.61 -1.32
N MET A 430 18.85 -12.50 -2.07
CA MET A 430 18.52 -11.18 -1.57
C MET A 430 17.03 -10.81 -1.80
N TYR A 431 16.14 -11.78 -2.08
CA TYR A 431 14.72 -11.58 -2.40
C TYR A 431 14.39 -10.91 -3.75
N GLY A 432 15.20 -11.11 -4.80
CA GLY A 432 14.87 -10.55 -6.11
C GLY A 432 15.63 -11.16 -7.28
N SER A 433 15.14 -10.92 -8.50
CA SER A 433 15.71 -11.45 -9.74
C SER A 433 16.03 -10.35 -10.75
N VAL A 434 16.23 -10.71 -12.01
CA VAL A 434 16.65 -9.83 -13.10
C VAL A 434 15.71 -8.64 -13.34
N HIS A 435 14.41 -8.77 -13.05
CA HIS A 435 13.48 -7.64 -13.12
C HIS A 435 13.74 -6.65 -11.98
N CYS A 436 13.82 -7.13 -10.73
CA CYS A 436 14.16 -6.31 -9.56
C CYS A 436 15.52 -5.62 -9.71
N CYS A 437 16.52 -6.31 -10.28
CA CYS A 437 17.87 -5.78 -10.46
C CYS A 437 18.01 -4.74 -11.58
N SER A 438 16.96 -4.50 -12.36
CA SER A 438 17.02 -3.63 -13.53
C SER A 438 16.02 -2.48 -13.47
N GLN A 439 16.54 -1.27 -13.67
CA GLN A 439 15.71 -0.13 -14.06
C GLN A 439 15.87 0.12 -15.55
N VAL A 440 14.85 -0.17 -16.33
CA VAL A 440 14.80 0.34 -17.70
C VAL A 440 14.39 1.82 -17.61
N VAL A 441 15.18 2.75 -18.14
CA VAL A 441 14.83 4.20 -18.11
C VAL A 441 14.39 4.70 -19.47
N SER A 442 14.65 3.93 -20.53
CA SER A 442 14.18 4.23 -21.87
C SER A 442 13.85 2.94 -22.61
N ARG A 443 12.65 2.89 -23.18
CA ARG A 443 12.24 1.88 -24.15
C ARG A 443 11.94 2.56 -25.49
N ARG A 444 12.42 1.96 -26.60
CA ARG A 444 12.13 2.42 -27.97
C ARG A 444 10.74 1.94 -28.37
N THR A 445 9.84 2.88 -28.61
CA THR A 445 8.52 2.57 -29.17
C THR A 445 8.67 2.06 -30.61
N PRO A 446 7.99 0.97 -31.01
CA PRO A 446 8.00 0.50 -32.39
C PRO A 446 7.51 1.59 -33.36
N GLN A 447 8.16 1.74 -34.52
CA GLN A 447 7.83 2.76 -35.53
C GLN A 447 6.37 2.71 -36.02
N THR A 448 5.70 1.56 -35.89
CA THR A 448 4.29 1.35 -36.26
C THR A 448 3.29 2.13 -35.38
N PHE A 449 3.72 2.68 -34.24
CA PHE A 449 2.88 3.44 -33.31
C PHE A 449 3.12 4.96 -33.31
N ILE A 450 3.96 5.47 -34.22
CA ILE A 450 4.15 6.91 -34.42
C ILE A 450 3.07 7.39 -35.39
N SER A 451 1.88 7.71 -34.88
CA SER A 451 1.03 8.68 -35.59
C SER A 451 1.63 10.07 -35.36
N PRO A 452 1.78 10.91 -36.39
CA PRO A 452 2.37 12.24 -36.23
C PRO A 452 1.49 13.11 -35.32
N PRO A 453 2.06 14.15 -34.67
CA PRO A 453 1.26 15.08 -33.88
C PRO A 453 0.17 15.69 -34.77
N LEU A 454 -1.06 15.74 -34.24
CA LEU A 454 -2.23 16.31 -34.89
C LEU A 454 -1.90 17.72 -35.41
N SER A 455 -1.65 17.83 -36.72
CA SER A 455 -1.63 19.11 -37.41
C SER A 455 -3.06 19.45 -37.87
N VAL A 456 -3.40 20.73 -37.69
CA VAL A 456 -4.71 21.29 -37.97
C VAL A 456 -4.94 21.40 -39.49
N ALA A 457 -6.07 20.85 -39.93
CA ALA A 457 -6.85 21.12 -41.15
C ALA A 457 -6.24 20.84 -42.55
N HIS A 458 -6.82 19.88 -43.28
CA HIS A 458 -7.66 20.12 -44.48
C HIS A 458 -8.13 18.79 -45.10
N THR A 459 -9.43 18.70 -45.37
CA THR A 459 -10.11 17.60 -46.07
C THR A 459 -9.72 17.57 -47.55
N PRO A 460 -9.45 16.38 -48.10
CA PRO A 460 -10.20 15.97 -49.28
C PRO A 460 -10.62 14.49 -49.30
N ASN A 461 -11.79 14.26 -49.88
CA ASN A 461 -12.45 12.98 -50.15
C ASN A 461 -11.58 12.00 -50.95
N LEU A 462 -11.68 10.71 -50.63
CA LEU A 462 -11.59 9.62 -51.62
C LEU A 462 -12.27 8.33 -51.11
N HIS A 463 -13.22 7.86 -51.93
CA HIS A 463 -13.95 6.61 -51.83
C HIS A 463 -13.04 5.38 -52.04
N GLY A 464 -13.31 4.29 -51.30
CA GLY A 464 -12.75 2.97 -51.59
C GLY A 464 -12.98 1.98 -50.44
N THR A 465 -14.09 1.26 -50.50
CA THR A 465 -14.63 0.36 -49.47
C THR A 465 -13.85 -0.96 -49.33
N GLN A 466 -13.31 -1.22 -48.13
CA GLN A 466 -13.23 -2.55 -47.53
C GLN A 466 -13.52 -2.42 -46.03
N GLN A 467 -14.68 -2.92 -45.60
CA GLN A 467 -15.18 -2.85 -44.22
C GLN A 467 -14.32 -3.69 -43.27
N LEU A 468 -13.59 -3.01 -42.38
CA LEU A 468 -13.20 -3.56 -41.09
C LEU A 468 -14.46 -3.67 -40.19
N PRO A 469 -14.56 -4.68 -39.30
CA PRO A 469 -15.72 -4.82 -38.43
C PRO A 469 -15.88 -3.60 -37.52
N ASN A 470 -17.09 -3.05 -37.48
CA ASN A 470 -17.44 -1.84 -36.75
C ASN A 470 -17.09 -1.96 -35.25
N PRO A 471 -16.21 -1.10 -34.68
CA PRO A 471 -15.91 -1.09 -33.25
C PRO A 471 -17.11 -0.69 -32.37
N GLU A 472 -18.17 -0.13 -32.95
CA GLU A 472 -19.39 0.25 -32.22
C GLU A 472 -20.28 -0.94 -31.86
N ALA A 473 -20.01 -2.15 -32.34
CA ALA A 473 -20.80 -3.35 -31.97
C ALA A 473 -20.36 -4.01 -30.65
N ALA A 474 -19.34 -3.49 -29.97
CA ALA A 474 -18.88 -3.97 -28.65
C ALA A 474 -19.02 -2.90 -27.54
N VAL A 475 -19.82 -1.85 -27.76
CA VAL A 475 -20.10 -0.80 -26.79
C VAL A 475 -21.61 -0.70 -26.55
N HIS A 476 -22.20 -1.76 -26.02
CA HIS A 476 -23.53 -1.70 -25.40
C HIS A 476 -23.66 -2.81 -24.36
N HIS A 477 -22.95 -2.68 -23.23
CA HIS A 477 -23.37 -3.32 -21.96
C HIS A 477 -22.75 -2.68 -20.70
N VAL A 478 -22.49 -1.37 -20.67
CA VAL A 478 -22.44 -0.63 -19.38
C VAL A 478 -22.97 0.78 -19.64
N SER A 479 -23.81 1.29 -18.73
CA SER A 479 -24.58 2.54 -18.79
C SER A 479 -25.84 2.54 -19.65
N GLN A 480 -26.77 1.61 -19.39
CA GLN A 480 -28.18 1.99 -19.45
C GLN A 480 -28.61 2.42 -18.04
N PRO A 481 -29.35 3.53 -17.86
CA PRO A 481 -30.08 3.74 -16.62
C PRO A 481 -30.95 2.51 -16.43
N TYR A 482 -30.86 1.85 -15.27
CA TYR A 482 -31.79 0.80 -14.90
C TYR A 482 -33.20 1.30 -15.23
N LYS A 483 -33.92 0.55 -16.08
CA LYS A 483 -35.33 0.81 -16.31
C LYS A 483 -36.00 0.75 -14.93
N TYR A 484 -36.33 1.92 -14.40
CA TYR A 484 -37.12 2.09 -13.19
C TYR A 484 -38.44 1.34 -13.39
N THR A 485 -38.50 0.09 -12.93
CA THR A 485 -39.76 -0.60 -12.71
C THR A 485 -40.31 -0.10 -11.39
N SER A 486 -41.47 0.53 -11.50
CA SER A 486 -42.08 1.47 -10.56
C SER A 486 -42.67 0.86 -9.29
N ASN A 487 -42.00 -0.07 -8.62
CA ASN A 487 -42.40 -0.58 -7.30
C ASN A 487 -41.16 -0.89 -6.44
N ILE A 488 -40.43 0.15 -6.00
CA ILE A 488 -39.34 -0.04 -5.04
C ILE A 488 -39.96 -0.01 -3.64
N VAL A 489 -40.04 -1.18 -3.01
CA VAL A 489 -40.55 -1.37 -1.64
C VAL A 489 -39.36 -1.29 -0.68
N PRO A 490 -39.50 -0.74 0.54
CA PRO A 490 -38.46 -0.83 1.56
C PRO A 490 -37.98 -2.26 1.79
N VAL A 491 -36.67 -2.46 1.84
CA VAL A 491 -36.03 -3.76 2.09
C VAL A 491 -35.26 -3.73 3.41
N GLN A 492 -35.16 -4.90 4.06
CA GLN A 492 -34.43 -5.04 5.33
C GLN A 492 -32.96 -5.42 5.13
N THR A 493 -32.63 -6.09 4.02
CA THR A 493 -31.30 -6.66 3.75
C THR A 493 -30.53 -5.85 2.73
N ALA A 494 -29.24 -5.65 2.96
CA ALA A 494 -28.35 -5.04 1.99
C ALA A 494 -27.96 -6.07 0.92
N ASN A 495 -27.89 -5.64 -0.34
CA ASN A 495 -27.34 -6.43 -1.46
C ASN A 495 -25.88 -6.04 -1.80
N ARG A 496 -25.37 -5.01 -1.13
CA ARG A 496 -24.01 -4.50 -1.26
C ARG A 496 -23.44 -4.24 0.13
N VAL A 497 -22.14 -4.45 0.31
CA VAL A 497 -21.45 -4.21 1.59
C VAL A 497 -20.11 -3.53 1.38
N LEU A 498 -19.77 -2.63 2.30
CA LEU A 498 -18.44 -2.06 2.41
C LEU A 498 -17.63 -2.83 3.45
N MET A 499 -16.36 -3.08 3.15
CA MET A 499 -15.47 -3.92 3.94
C MET A 499 -14.08 -3.27 4.03
N VAL A 500 -13.44 -3.35 5.20
CA VAL A 500 -12.04 -2.89 5.41
C VAL A 500 -11.19 -4.06 5.90
N ALA A 501 -10.14 -4.41 5.16
CA ALA A 501 -9.27 -5.54 5.47
C ALA A 501 -8.52 -5.31 6.80
N PRO A 502 -8.45 -6.32 7.68
CA PRO A 502 -7.83 -6.24 9.02
C PRO A 502 -6.29 -6.28 8.99
N THR A 503 -5.66 -5.55 8.06
CA THR A 503 -4.22 -5.56 7.77
C THR A 503 -3.33 -5.25 8.97
N TYR A 504 -3.80 -4.47 9.96
CA TYR A 504 -3.11 -4.28 11.25
C TYR A 504 -3.94 -4.57 12.50
N PHE A 505 -5.03 -5.33 12.38
CA PHE A 505 -5.85 -5.73 13.52
C PHE A 505 -5.09 -6.70 14.44
N VAL A 506 -4.83 -6.31 15.69
CA VAL A 506 -4.58 -7.21 16.83
C VAL A 506 -4.98 -6.47 18.11
N ASN A 507 -5.95 -7.01 18.86
CA ASN A 507 -6.23 -6.52 20.20
C ASN A 507 -5.29 -7.24 21.18
N ALA A 508 -4.31 -6.54 21.75
CA ALA A 508 -3.43 -7.11 22.75
C ALA A 508 -4.24 -7.49 24.00
N LYS A 509 -4.45 -8.79 24.27
CA LYS A 509 -4.90 -9.22 25.60
C LYS A 509 -3.74 -9.05 26.58
N ILE A 510 -3.87 -8.03 27.44
CA ILE A 510 -2.85 -7.62 28.42
C ILE A 510 -2.70 -8.70 29.48
N GLY A 511 -1.50 -9.28 29.55
CA GLY A 511 -1.04 -10.16 30.61
C GLY A 511 0.42 -10.52 30.39
N SER A 512 1.33 -9.67 30.91
CA SER A 512 2.80 -9.75 30.86
C SER A 512 3.50 -9.53 29.51
N ASP A 513 4.42 -8.55 29.53
CA ASP A 513 5.72 -8.46 28.83
C ASP A 513 5.81 -8.85 27.34
N LEU A 514 6.19 -7.86 26.53
CA LEU A 514 6.71 -7.99 25.16
C LEU A 514 5.94 -9.00 24.29
N ILE A 515 4.86 -8.54 23.66
CA ILE A 515 4.22 -9.33 22.60
C ILE A 515 5.28 -9.61 21.54
N ASN A 516 5.58 -10.90 21.32
CA ASN A 516 6.51 -11.31 20.28
C ASN A 516 5.96 -10.84 18.92
N ALA A 517 6.72 -9.98 18.23
CA ALA A 517 6.33 -9.44 16.93
C ALA A 517 6.03 -10.54 15.90
N SER A 518 6.65 -11.73 16.04
CA SER A 518 6.32 -12.88 15.18
C SER A 518 4.90 -13.38 15.43
N VAL A 519 4.47 -13.48 16.69
CA VAL A 519 3.11 -13.90 17.07
C VAL A 519 2.08 -12.91 16.56
N VAL A 520 2.34 -11.60 16.66
CA VAL A 520 1.46 -10.56 16.08
C VAL A 520 1.31 -10.75 14.58
N ARG A 521 2.42 -11.00 13.87
CA ARG A 521 2.41 -11.20 12.41
C ARG A 521 1.65 -12.46 12.02
N GLU A 522 1.88 -13.59 12.70
CA GLU A 522 1.19 -14.85 12.47
C GLU A 522 -0.32 -14.74 12.74
N THR A 523 -0.69 -14.10 13.85
CA THR A 523 -2.10 -13.85 14.17
C THR A 523 -2.77 -12.99 13.10
N ARG A 524 -2.12 -11.90 12.64
CA ARG A 524 -2.65 -11.06 11.55
C ARG A 524 -2.88 -11.86 10.28
N GLN A 525 -1.93 -12.71 9.90
CA GLN A 525 -2.08 -13.56 8.72
C GLN A 525 -3.32 -14.45 8.82
N ARG A 526 -3.50 -15.12 9.95
CA ARG A 526 -4.67 -16.00 10.16
C ARG A 526 -5.99 -15.23 10.17
N VAL A 527 -6.02 -14.02 10.75
CA VAL A 527 -7.21 -13.15 10.70
C VAL A 527 -7.51 -12.71 9.26
N LEU A 528 -6.48 -12.45 8.44
CA LEU A 528 -6.67 -12.14 7.01
C LEU A 528 -7.20 -13.34 6.23
N GLU A 529 -6.78 -14.56 6.55
CA GLU A 529 -7.30 -15.79 5.95
C GLU A 529 -8.80 -15.98 6.27
N GLU A 530 -9.20 -15.85 7.53
CA GLU A 530 -10.62 -15.88 7.96
C GLU A 530 -11.44 -14.80 7.23
N TYR A 531 -10.87 -13.61 7.13
CA TYR A 531 -11.49 -12.48 6.43
C TYR A 531 -11.64 -12.70 4.92
N ALA A 532 -10.64 -13.31 4.27
CA ALA A 532 -10.66 -13.64 2.85
C ALA A 532 -11.80 -14.63 2.52
N LEU A 533 -12.06 -15.58 3.43
CA LEU A 533 -13.17 -16.54 3.36
C LEU A 533 -14.52 -15.84 3.53
N LEU A 534 -14.67 -14.94 4.50
CA LEU A 534 -15.88 -14.11 4.65
C LEU A 534 -16.19 -13.35 3.35
N HIS A 535 -15.21 -12.67 2.78
CA HIS A 535 -15.37 -11.96 1.51
C HIS A 535 -15.76 -12.92 0.37
N GLN A 536 -15.10 -14.07 0.24
CA GLN A 536 -15.40 -15.07 -0.78
C GLN A 536 -16.83 -15.58 -0.67
N HIS A 537 -17.30 -15.86 0.55
CA HIS A 537 -18.66 -16.29 0.80
C HIS A 537 -19.69 -15.23 0.38
N LEU A 538 -19.48 -13.96 0.75
CA LEU A 538 -20.33 -12.85 0.31
C LEU A 538 -20.45 -12.79 -1.21
N ARG A 539 -19.31 -12.78 -1.91
CA ARG A 539 -19.26 -12.74 -3.38
C ARG A 539 -19.96 -13.94 -4.02
N SER A 540 -19.78 -15.14 -3.46
CA SER A 540 -20.42 -16.36 -3.96
C SER A 540 -21.95 -16.34 -3.88
N GLN A 541 -22.53 -15.46 -3.05
CA GLN A 541 -23.98 -15.27 -2.94
C GLN A 541 -24.51 -14.12 -3.80
N GLY A 542 -23.66 -13.52 -4.64
CA GLY A 542 -24.05 -12.38 -5.49
C GLY A 542 -24.18 -11.06 -4.73
N VAL A 543 -23.54 -10.95 -3.56
CA VAL A 543 -23.39 -9.68 -2.84
C VAL A 543 -22.27 -8.88 -3.48
N GLU A 544 -22.52 -7.61 -3.80
CA GLU A 544 -21.46 -6.70 -4.19
C GLU A 544 -20.64 -6.32 -2.95
N VAL A 545 -19.33 -6.42 -3.04
CA VAL A 545 -18.43 -6.04 -1.94
C VAL A 545 -17.56 -4.91 -2.45
N HIS A 546 -17.40 -3.86 -1.65
CA HIS A 546 -16.43 -2.80 -1.88
C HIS A 546 -15.36 -2.88 -0.78
N LEU A 547 -14.17 -3.32 -1.15
CA LEU A 547 -13.08 -3.65 -0.24
C LEU A 547 -11.99 -2.58 -0.26
N PHE A 548 -11.67 -2.09 0.94
CA PHE A 548 -10.56 -1.20 1.23
C PHE A 548 -9.55 -1.87 2.17
N CYS A 549 -8.30 -1.39 2.23
CA CYS A 549 -7.37 -1.76 3.30
C CYS A 549 -7.34 -0.71 4.40
N HIS A 550 -6.65 -0.99 5.50
CA HIS A 550 -6.23 0.00 6.48
C HIS A 550 -4.70 0.12 6.50
N GLU A 551 -4.20 1.32 6.77
CA GLU A 551 -2.76 1.63 6.80
C GLU A 551 -2.29 2.07 8.20
N PRO A 552 -1.01 1.89 8.58
CA PRO A 552 -0.52 2.21 9.93
C PRO A 552 -0.64 3.69 10.27
N TYR A 553 -0.37 4.56 9.29
CA TYR A 553 -0.35 6.02 9.50
C TYR A 553 -1.74 6.57 9.88
N GLN A 554 -2.81 5.83 9.59
CA GLN A 554 -4.18 6.21 9.90
C GLN A 554 -4.47 6.14 11.40
N LYS A 555 -3.72 5.31 12.15
CA LYS A 555 -3.87 5.11 13.61
C LYS A 555 -5.29 4.73 14.03
N THR A 556 -5.88 3.77 13.30
CA THR A 556 -7.25 3.27 13.51
C THR A 556 -7.26 1.73 13.61
N PRO A 557 -6.79 1.12 14.71
CA PRO A 557 -6.78 -0.34 14.88
C PRO A 557 -8.17 -0.98 14.82
N SER A 558 -9.21 -0.18 15.04
CA SER A 558 -10.62 -0.54 14.94
C SER A 558 -11.22 -0.39 13.52
N ALA A 559 -10.41 -0.06 12.49
CA ALA A 559 -10.90 0.21 11.12
C ALA A 559 -11.64 -0.96 10.45
N VAL A 560 -11.39 -2.19 10.90
CA VAL A 560 -12.15 -3.38 10.44
C VAL A 560 -13.64 -3.28 10.79
N PHE A 561 -14.01 -2.52 11.84
CA PHE A 561 -15.38 -2.35 12.29
C PHE A 561 -16.10 -1.21 11.56
N VAL A 562 -16.15 -1.31 10.25
CA VAL A 562 -16.63 -0.25 9.35
C VAL A 562 -18.11 0.10 9.57
N GLY A 563 -18.93 -0.85 10.00
CA GLY A 563 -20.36 -0.64 10.26
C GLY A 563 -20.67 0.21 11.51
N GLN A 564 -19.71 0.94 12.08
CA GLN A 564 -19.91 1.72 13.30
C GLN A 564 -20.25 3.19 13.07
N TRP A 565 -19.69 3.79 12.01
CA TRP A 565 -19.65 5.24 11.83
C TRP A 565 -20.57 5.78 10.76
N PHE A 566 -21.25 4.92 10.02
CA PHE A 566 -22.29 5.32 9.07
C PHE A 566 -23.42 4.29 8.98
N SER A 567 -24.51 4.73 8.36
CA SER A 567 -25.55 3.87 7.82
C SER A 567 -26.04 4.42 6.49
N THR A 568 -26.67 3.58 5.69
CA THR A 568 -27.25 3.96 4.40
C THR A 568 -28.73 3.60 4.38
N HIS A 569 -29.49 4.37 3.63
CA HIS A 569 -30.95 4.31 3.58
C HIS A 569 -31.42 4.56 2.14
N SER A 570 -32.22 3.66 1.58
CA SER A 570 -32.73 3.84 0.23
C SER A 570 -33.80 4.93 0.16
N ALA A 571 -33.96 5.53 -1.01
CA ALA A 571 -35.00 6.51 -1.29
C ALA A 571 -36.40 5.95 -0.99
N ALA A 572 -36.64 4.68 -1.35
CA ALA A 572 -37.88 3.97 -1.07
C ALA A 572 -38.12 3.77 0.43
N GLU A 573 -37.08 3.44 1.18
CA GLU A 573 -37.15 3.38 2.64
C GLU A 573 -37.60 4.74 3.19
N LEU A 574 -36.94 5.84 2.84
CA LEU A 574 -37.23 7.17 3.40
C LEU A 574 -38.44 7.89 2.79
N GLY A 575 -39.09 7.36 1.75
CA GLY A 575 -40.02 8.15 0.94
C GLY A 575 -39.38 9.40 0.34
N ALA A 576 -38.04 9.38 0.16
CA ALA A 576 -37.23 10.48 -0.31
C ALA A 576 -36.98 10.38 -1.82
N LYS A 577 -36.39 11.43 -2.41
CA LYS A 577 -35.99 11.43 -3.83
C LYS A 577 -34.67 10.71 -4.08
N HIS A 578 -33.81 10.62 -3.07
CA HIS A 578 -32.44 10.16 -3.19
C HIS A 578 -32.08 9.24 -2.03
N ASP A 579 -31.24 8.25 -2.33
CA ASP A 579 -30.61 7.43 -1.30
C ASP A 579 -29.77 8.32 -0.38
N THR A 580 -29.80 8.01 0.92
CA THR A 580 -29.23 8.84 1.98
C THR A 580 -28.13 8.10 2.71
N LEU A 581 -26.98 8.76 2.83
CA LEU A 581 -25.91 8.40 3.76
C LEU A 581 -26.10 9.14 5.08
N VAL A 582 -25.89 8.47 6.20
CA VAL A 582 -25.87 9.09 7.53
C VAL A 582 -24.49 8.92 8.13
N LEU A 583 -23.86 10.00 8.56
CA LEU A 583 -22.57 9.98 9.25
C LEU A 583 -22.79 10.19 10.75
N TYR A 584 -22.30 9.25 11.55
CA TYR A 584 -22.53 9.20 12.99
C TYR A 584 -21.45 9.94 13.79
N PRO A 585 -21.82 10.59 14.91
CA PRO A 585 -20.87 11.17 15.84
C PRO A 585 -20.27 10.08 16.75
N LEU A 586 -18.95 9.94 16.72
CA LEU A 586 -18.22 8.88 17.41
C LEU A 586 -17.56 9.39 18.68
N SER A 587 -17.49 8.50 19.68
CA SER A 587 -17.02 8.82 21.03
C SER A 587 -15.53 9.17 21.14
N THR A 588 -14.68 8.73 20.21
CA THR A 588 -13.21 8.93 20.30
C THR A 588 -12.60 9.39 18.98
N ILE A 589 -11.52 10.18 19.05
CA ILE A 589 -10.78 10.66 17.87
C ILE A 589 -10.27 9.51 17.00
N GLU A 590 -9.88 8.38 17.61
CA GLU A 590 -9.47 7.17 16.87
C GLU A 590 -10.61 6.66 15.97
N LYS A 591 -11.82 6.53 16.52
CA LYS A 591 -12.99 6.12 15.73
C LYS A 591 -13.34 7.17 14.67
N GLN A 592 -13.26 8.46 15.01
CA GLN A 592 -13.54 9.57 14.09
C GLN A 592 -12.66 9.54 12.84
N ARG A 593 -11.38 9.14 13.00
CA ARG A 593 -10.44 8.96 11.88
C ARG A 593 -10.77 7.80 10.94
N GLN A 594 -11.70 6.91 11.30
CA GLN A 594 -12.19 5.86 10.40
C GLN A 594 -13.03 6.43 9.24
N ARG A 595 -13.54 7.67 9.35
CA ARG A 595 -14.15 8.41 8.25
C ARG A 595 -13.07 8.91 7.28
N ARG A 596 -12.62 7.99 6.43
CA ARG A 596 -11.51 8.22 5.51
C ARG A 596 -12.00 8.78 4.17
N ARG A 597 -11.20 9.67 3.59
CA ARG A 597 -11.52 10.36 2.33
C ARG A 597 -11.79 9.36 1.20
N GLU A 598 -10.92 8.37 1.03
CA GLU A 598 -11.00 7.37 -0.01
C GLU A 598 -12.27 6.51 0.08
N ILE A 599 -12.74 6.18 1.29
CA ILE A 599 -13.99 5.45 1.49
C ILE A 599 -15.17 6.32 1.06
N ILE A 600 -15.18 7.59 1.45
CA ILE A 600 -16.30 8.49 1.17
C ILE A 600 -16.34 8.87 -0.32
N GLU A 601 -15.19 9.13 -0.92
CA GLU A 601 -15.04 9.54 -2.32
C GLU A 601 -15.26 8.37 -3.30
N HIS A 602 -14.79 7.17 -2.97
CA HIS A 602 -14.87 6.03 -3.89
C HIS A 602 -15.94 5.00 -3.50
N GLY A 603 -16.18 4.79 -2.21
CA GLY A 603 -17.14 3.80 -1.71
C GLY A 603 -18.56 4.32 -1.50
N LEU A 604 -18.72 5.62 -1.22
CA LEU A 604 -20.01 6.21 -0.82
C LEU A 604 -20.47 7.36 -1.74
N SER A 605 -19.80 7.59 -2.86
CA SER A 605 -20.12 8.71 -3.78
C SER A 605 -21.48 8.63 -4.46
N HIS A 606 -22.11 7.45 -4.48
CA HIS A 606 -23.47 7.26 -5.03
C HIS A 606 -24.57 7.92 -4.17
N TYR A 607 -24.31 8.21 -2.90
CA TYR A 607 -25.28 8.84 -2.01
C TYR A 607 -25.25 10.36 -2.19
N THR A 608 -26.23 10.89 -2.91
CA THR A 608 -26.30 12.33 -3.22
C THR A 608 -26.86 13.17 -2.07
N ARG A 609 -27.51 12.52 -1.09
CA ARG A 609 -27.99 13.15 0.15
C ARG A 609 -27.22 12.60 1.34
N VAL A 610 -26.66 13.49 2.17
CA VAL A 610 -25.94 13.13 3.40
C VAL A 610 -26.60 13.81 4.59
N ILE A 611 -26.91 13.04 5.64
CA ILE A 611 -27.25 13.55 6.96
C ILE A 611 -26.00 13.44 7.84
N ASP A 612 -25.37 14.58 8.08
CA ASP A 612 -24.13 14.70 8.85
C ASP A 612 -24.44 15.08 10.30
N LEU A 613 -24.19 14.14 11.22
CA LEU A 613 -24.33 14.33 12.66
C LEU A 613 -22.98 14.54 13.36
N THR A 614 -21.87 14.64 12.62
CA THR A 614 -20.52 14.68 13.21
C THR A 614 -20.24 15.93 14.03
N ALA A 615 -21.01 17.02 13.84
CA ALA A 615 -20.95 18.22 14.69
C ALA A 615 -21.25 17.91 16.18
N CYS A 616 -22.02 16.84 16.46
CA CYS A 616 -22.30 16.39 17.82
C CYS A 616 -21.06 15.91 18.58
N GLU A 617 -19.98 15.55 17.88
CA GLU A 617 -18.67 15.20 18.48
C GLU A 617 -18.05 16.38 19.22
N GLN A 618 -18.39 17.61 18.80
CA GLN A 618 -17.98 18.86 19.44
C GLN A 618 -19.03 19.39 20.44
N GLY A 619 -20.06 18.59 20.73
CA GLY A 619 -21.11 18.91 21.69
C GLY A 619 -22.33 19.64 21.12
N GLN A 620 -22.36 19.94 19.81
CA GLN A 620 -23.46 20.61 19.13
C GLN A 620 -24.55 19.60 18.74
N ILE A 621 -25.77 19.69 19.30
CA ILE A 621 -26.88 18.80 18.89
C ILE A 621 -27.49 19.35 17.60
N THR A 622 -26.87 19.03 16.46
CA THR A 622 -27.30 19.48 15.14
C THR A 622 -27.10 18.39 14.10
N ALA A 623 -28.03 18.33 13.14
CA ALA A 623 -27.94 17.51 11.95
C ALA A 623 -27.85 18.46 10.77
N ARG A 624 -26.89 18.22 9.88
CA ARG A 624 -26.75 18.99 8.64
C ARG A 624 -27.10 18.09 7.46
N GLU A 625 -28.11 18.47 6.70
CA GLU A 625 -28.33 17.89 5.37
C GLU A 625 -27.34 18.53 4.38
N THR A 626 -26.57 17.71 3.69
CA THR A 626 -25.43 18.14 2.85
C THR A 626 -25.12 17.10 1.76
N THR A 627 -24.00 17.25 1.07
CA THR A 627 -23.56 16.36 -0.01
C THR A 627 -22.20 15.73 0.29
N ILE A 628 -21.84 14.66 -0.42
CA ILE A 628 -20.49 14.06 -0.34
C ILE A 628 -19.40 15.10 -0.67
N ALA A 629 -19.64 15.98 -1.65
CA ALA A 629 -18.68 17.02 -2.01
C ALA A 629 -18.38 17.97 -0.84
N ASP A 630 -19.42 18.39 -0.11
CA ASP A 630 -19.27 19.24 1.08
C ASP A 630 -18.55 18.50 2.21
N ILE A 631 -18.84 17.21 2.41
CA ILE A 631 -18.12 16.38 3.40
C ILE A 631 -16.63 16.29 3.03
N LEU A 632 -16.29 15.98 1.79
CA LEU A 632 -14.92 15.88 1.31
C LEU A 632 -14.15 17.21 1.44
N ALA A 633 -14.84 18.35 1.39
CA ALA A 633 -14.25 19.66 1.65
C ALA A 633 -13.93 19.91 3.14
N THR A 634 -14.61 19.21 4.06
CA THR A 634 -14.39 19.32 5.51
C THR A 634 -13.39 18.30 6.06
N ILE A 635 -13.19 17.17 5.37
CA ILE A 635 -12.22 16.16 5.79
C ILE A 635 -10.81 16.73 5.57
N PRO A 636 -9.97 16.80 6.60
CA PRO A 636 -8.62 17.31 6.47
C PRO A 636 -7.86 16.53 5.39
N THR A 637 -7.29 17.24 4.41
CA THR A 637 -6.38 16.63 3.43
C THR A 637 -5.02 16.42 4.09
N LEU A 638 -4.41 15.24 3.93
CA LEU A 638 -3.01 15.07 4.29
C LEU A 638 -2.16 16.01 3.43
N GLY A 639 -1.40 16.88 4.09
CA GLY A 639 -0.45 17.76 3.43
C GLY A 639 0.85 17.06 3.06
N GLU A 640 1.69 17.75 2.30
CA GLU A 640 2.99 17.22 1.80
C GLU A 640 3.90 16.67 2.93
N ASN A 641 3.72 17.15 4.15
CA ASN A 641 4.45 16.71 5.34
C ASN A 641 3.80 15.53 6.09
N GLY A 642 2.76 14.89 5.53
CA GLY A 642 2.05 13.78 6.16
C GLY A 642 1.15 14.16 7.35
N TYR A 643 0.94 15.45 7.59
CA TYR A 643 -0.01 15.97 8.60
C TYR A 643 -1.28 16.46 7.93
N TYR A 644 -2.42 16.25 8.58
CA TYR A 644 -3.71 16.78 8.15
C TYR A 644 -3.69 18.32 8.09
N TYR A 645 -3.89 18.91 6.91
CA TYR A 645 -4.22 20.33 6.77
C TYR A 645 -5.59 20.57 7.39
N SER A 646 -5.65 21.32 8.49
CA SER A 646 -6.90 21.88 8.98
C SER A 646 -6.89 23.40 8.85
N GLY A 647 -7.97 23.97 8.31
CA GLY A 647 -8.29 25.39 8.45
C GLY A 647 -8.79 25.75 9.87
N SER A 648 -8.57 24.89 10.86
CA SER A 648 -8.97 25.07 12.25
C SER A 648 -8.05 24.28 13.17
N THR A 649 -7.43 24.98 14.11
CA THR A 649 -6.38 24.49 15.01
C THR A 649 -6.84 23.33 15.89
N TYR A 650 -6.23 22.16 15.73
CA TYR A 650 -6.16 21.15 16.79
C TYR A 650 -4.72 21.15 17.36
N PRO A 651 -4.54 21.03 18.69
CA PRO A 651 -3.21 21.12 19.28
C PRO A 651 -2.35 19.93 18.87
N GLU A 652 -1.13 20.21 18.42
CA GLU A 652 -0.09 19.23 18.15
C GLU A 652 0.26 18.46 19.43
N ILE A 653 0.24 17.13 19.36
CA ILE A 653 0.97 16.29 20.32
C ILE A 653 2.31 15.99 19.67
N ALA A 654 3.37 16.61 20.19
CA ALA A 654 4.73 16.42 19.74
C ALA A 654 5.14 14.92 19.85
N PRO A 655 5.89 14.38 18.88
CA PRO A 655 6.43 13.02 18.98
C PRO A 655 7.41 12.94 20.15
N SER A 656 7.18 12.00 21.07
CA SER A 656 8.13 11.67 22.13
C SER A 656 9.41 11.13 21.51
N THR A 657 10.51 11.85 21.71
CA THR A 657 11.88 11.38 21.45
C THR A 657 12.16 10.06 22.17
N PRO A 658 12.82 9.07 21.54
CA PRO A 658 13.24 7.86 22.25
C PRO A 658 14.43 8.20 23.16
N THR A 659 14.25 8.11 24.47
CA THR A 659 15.35 8.14 25.44
C THR A 659 16.02 6.78 25.53
N SER A 660 17.35 6.77 25.39
CA SER A 660 18.27 5.63 25.46
C SER A 660 18.13 4.79 26.74
N PRO A 661 18.48 3.49 26.72
CA PRO A 661 18.43 2.64 27.90
C PRO A 661 19.64 2.90 28.81
N GLN A 662 19.42 3.36 30.05
CA GLN A 662 20.44 3.32 31.10
C GLN A 662 20.13 2.20 32.11
N GLN A 663 21.13 1.36 32.33
CA GLN A 663 21.16 0.31 33.35
C GLN A 663 21.38 0.89 34.76
N GLY A 664 20.63 0.36 35.73
CA GLY A 664 21.14 -0.07 37.04
C GLY A 664 21.74 0.96 37.98
N GLY A 665 20.92 1.52 38.87
CA GLY A 665 21.37 2.26 40.06
C GLY A 665 20.32 2.21 41.17
N ASN A 666 20.59 1.41 42.19
CA ASN A 666 19.73 1.14 43.34
C ASN A 666 19.62 2.38 44.24
N SER A 667 18.43 2.98 44.42
CA SER A 667 18.11 3.71 45.65
C SER A 667 16.58 3.84 45.84
N ASN A 668 16.13 3.42 47.01
CA ASN A 668 14.77 3.57 47.51
C ASN A 668 14.35 5.04 47.53
N ASN A 669 13.16 5.36 47.00
CA ASN A 669 12.28 6.35 47.63
C ASN A 669 10.84 6.24 47.13
N HIS A 670 9.93 6.16 48.10
CA HIS A 670 8.49 6.28 47.94
C HIS A 670 8.10 7.58 47.24
N THR A 671 7.37 7.50 46.13
CA THR A 671 6.38 8.51 45.72
C THR A 671 5.36 7.85 44.79
N THR A 672 4.19 7.54 45.35
CA THR A 672 3.03 6.98 44.69
C THR A 672 2.17 8.07 44.05
N ASN A 673 1.59 7.75 42.89
CA ASN A 673 0.26 8.16 42.44
C ASN A 673 -0.05 9.66 42.27
N ALA A 674 0.51 10.33 41.27
CA ALA A 674 -0.02 11.62 40.80
C ALA A 674 -0.19 11.73 39.27
N THR A 675 0.56 10.97 38.47
CA THR A 675 0.55 11.10 37.00
C THR A 675 -0.48 10.22 36.27
N SER A 676 -0.94 9.11 36.88
CA SER A 676 -2.02 8.28 36.31
C SER A 676 -3.42 8.88 36.52
N ALA A 677 -3.63 9.61 37.62
CA ALA A 677 -4.89 10.27 37.93
C ALA A 677 -5.16 11.47 37.01
N ALA A 678 -4.12 12.21 36.60
CA ALA A 678 -4.27 13.35 35.69
C ALA A 678 -4.60 12.92 34.24
N ALA A 679 -4.02 11.82 33.76
CA ALA A 679 -4.36 11.25 32.44
C ALA A 679 -5.77 10.62 32.45
N ALA A 680 -6.15 9.92 33.53
CA ALA A 680 -7.51 9.41 33.70
C ALA A 680 -8.54 10.54 33.85
N ALA A 681 -8.20 11.63 34.54
CA ALA A 681 -9.08 12.79 34.69
C ALA A 681 -9.22 13.60 33.39
N ALA A 682 -8.16 13.75 32.59
CA ALA A 682 -8.21 14.38 31.26
C ALA A 682 -9.03 13.55 30.25
N THR A 683 -8.94 12.22 30.32
CA THR A 683 -9.77 11.30 29.51
C THR A 683 -11.23 11.31 29.97
N ALA A 684 -11.49 11.41 31.27
CA ALA A 684 -12.84 11.54 31.82
C ALA A 684 -13.50 12.90 31.51
N THR A 685 -12.72 13.99 31.46
CA THR A 685 -13.25 15.32 31.09
C THR A 685 -13.50 15.44 29.58
N ALA A 686 -12.68 14.81 28.73
CA ALA A 686 -12.94 14.73 27.28
C ALA A 686 -14.18 13.88 26.95
N ASN A 687 -14.41 12.78 27.67
CA ASN A 687 -15.62 11.96 27.51
C ASN A 687 -16.91 12.69 27.93
N SER A 688 -16.83 13.72 28.78
CA SER A 688 -18.02 14.46 29.25
C SER A 688 -18.65 15.41 28.23
N LEU A 689 -17.96 15.69 27.11
CA LEU A 689 -18.41 16.64 26.07
C LEU A 689 -18.93 15.97 24.79
N SER A 690 -18.63 14.69 24.54
CA SER A 690 -19.03 14.02 23.28
C SER A 690 -20.48 13.54 23.32
N LYS A 691 -21.34 14.11 22.48
CA LYS A 691 -22.71 13.64 22.24
C LYS A 691 -22.65 12.65 21.08
N HIS A 692 -22.45 11.37 21.39
CA HIS A 692 -22.22 10.32 20.40
C HIS A 692 -23.46 9.45 20.15
N LEU A 693 -23.53 8.86 18.97
CA LEU A 693 -24.55 7.89 18.55
C LEU A 693 -23.84 6.95 17.59
N GLU A 694 -23.47 5.75 18.03
CA GLU A 694 -22.78 4.78 17.18
C GLU A 694 -23.79 3.75 16.67
N PHE A 695 -23.69 3.36 15.39
CA PHE A 695 -24.64 2.44 14.76
C PHE A 695 -24.87 1.11 15.53
N PRO A 696 -23.89 0.52 16.23
CA PRO A 696 -24.11 -0.68 17.05
C PRO A 696 -25.19 -0.55 18.12
N ASN A 697 -25.53 0.68 18.54
CA ASN A 697 -26.58 0.97 19.50
C ASN A 697 -27.92 1.33 18.86
N LEU A 698 -28.02 1.25 17.53
CA LEU A 698 -29.24 1.37 16.75
C LEU A 698 -29.54 0.04 16.08
N VAL A 699 -30.75 -0.49 16.29
CA VAL A 699 -31.25 -1.66 15.56
C VAL A 699 -32.50 -1.26 14.81
N LEU A 700 -32.47 -1.42 13.49
CA LEU A 700 -33.48 -0.87 12.59
C LEU A 700 -34.40 -1.96 12.06
N ASP A 701 -35.70 -1.76 12.22
CA ASP A 701 -36.74 -2.41 11.42
C ASP A 701 -37.08 -1.45 10.26
N ARG A 702 -36.31 -1.55 9.17
CA ARG A 702 -36.32 -0.58 8.06
C ARG A 702 -37.65 -0.57 7.34
N VAL A 703 -38.26 -1.74 7.19
CA VAL A 703 -39.55 -1.91 6.51
C VAL A 703 -40.68 -1.21 7.26
N ASN A 704 -40.64 -1.24 8.60
CA ASN A 704 -41.69 -0.68 9.45
C ASN A 704 -41.36 0.70 10.02
N LYS A 705 -40.21 1.29 9.65
CA LYS A 705 -39.76 2.60 10.15
C LYS A 705 -39.66 2.69 11.66
N VAL A 706 -39.21 1.62 12.30
CA VAL A 706 -38.95 1.60 13.74
C VAL A 706 -37.46 1.41 14.01
N ALA A 707 -36.92 2.26 14.87
CA ALA A 707 -35.54 2.17 15.33
C ALA A 707 -35.52 1.98 16.84
N PHE A 708 -34.83 0.94 17.31
CA PHE A 708 -34.55 0.75 18.72
C PHE A 708 -33.20 1.38 19.04
N VAL A 709 -33.11 2.12 20.16
CA VAL A 709 -31.87 2.75 20.60
C VAL A 709 -31.56 2.43 22.06
N ASN A 710 -30.31 2.07 22.33
CA ASN A 710 -29.83 1.89 23.71
C ASN A 710 -29.38 3.22 24.33
N LEU A 711 -29.94 3.56 25.49
CA LEU A 711 -29.64 4.77 26.25
C LEU A 711 -28.96 4.51 27.61
N SER A 712 -28.65 3.25 27.95
CA SER A 712 -27.99 2.88 29.21
C SER A 712 -26.64 2.18 29.02
N GLY A 713 -25.80 2.25 30.06
CA GLY A 713 -24.47 1.65 30.10
C GLY A 713 -23.36 2.56 29.58
N GLU A 714 -22.11 2.11 29.65
CA GLU A 714 -20.94 2.91 29.22
C GLU A 714 -20.91 3.15 27.70
N LYS A 715 -21.73 2.41 26.96
CA LYS A 715 -21.90 2.52 25.50
C LYS A 715 -23.22 3.19 25.11
N ALA A 716 -23.92 3.82 26.05
CA ALA A 716 -25.19 4.48 25.79
C ALA A 716 -25.06 5.53 24.67
N SER A 717 -26.06 5.59 23.79
CA SER A 717 -26.16 6.70 22.85
C SER A 717 -26.67 7.95 23.55
N ASN A 718 -26.30 9.12 23.05
CA ASN A 718 -26.91 10.36 23.50
C ASN A 718 -28.36 10.45 23.02
N GLU A 719 -29.29 10.59 23.95
CA GLU A 719 -30.74 10.62 23.67
C GLU A 719 -31.11 11.74 22.68
N SER A 720 -30.60 12.95 22.86
CA SER A 720 -30.93 14.07 21.97
C SER A 720 -30.39 13.89 20.56
N VAL A 721 -29.25 13.23 20.39
CA VAL A 721 -28.72 12.87 19.06
C VAL A 721 -29.57 11.77 18.42
N ALA A 722 -30.05 10.80 19.20
CA ALA A 722 -30.95 9.75 18.71
C ALA A 722 -32.31 10.30 18.26
N ASP A 723 -32.90 11.21 19.05
CA ASP A 723 -34.14 11.90 18.68
C ASP A 723 -33.96 12.71 17.37
N LEU A 724 -32.85 13.44 17.26
CA LEU A 724 -32.49 14.18 16.05
C LEU A 724 -32.29 13.27 14.83
N TRP A 725 -31.63 12.12 15.00
CA TRP A 725 -31.49 11.10 13.94
C TRP A 725 -32.87 10.60 13.48
N ALA A 726 -33.75 10.26 14.43
CA ALA A 726 -35.08 9.74 14.15
C ALA A 726 -35.95 10.76 13.41
N MET A 727 -35.90 12.04 13.84
CA MET A 727 -36.59 13.14 13.16
C MET A 727 -36.07 13.37 11.74
N SER A 728 -34.76 13.24 11.52
CA SER A 728 -34.13 13.51 10.21
C SER A 728 -34.46 12.46 9.14
N LEU A 729 -34.87 11.26 9.56
CA LEU A 729 -35.12 10.10 8.70
C LEU A 729 -36.57 9.57 8.77
N ASP A 730 -37.42 10.25 9.54
CA ASP A 730 -38.81 9.88 9.81
C ASP A 730 -38.96 8.45 10.36
N TYR A 731 -38.19 8.15 11.40
CA TYR A 731 -38.26 6.89 12.13
C TYR A 731 -39.01 7.06 13.45
N LYS A 732 -39.86 6.10 13.78
CA LYS A 732 -40.36 5.94 15.15
C LYS A 732 -39.23 5.39 16.02
N LEU A 733 -38.80 6.18 17.00
CA LEU A 733 -37.75 5.79 17.93
C LEU A 733 -38.34 5.08 19.16
N VAL A 734 -37.80 3.90 19.48
CA VAL A 734 -38.11 3.15 20.70
C VAL A 734 -36.85 3.13 21.57
N LYS A 735 -36.94 3.78 22.73
CA LYS A 735 -35.84 3.93 23.68
C LYS A 735 -35.84 2.73 24.62
N VAL A 736 -34.70 2.06 24.76
CA VAL A 736 -34.54 0.86 25.61
C VAL A 736 -33.24 0.94 26.41
N ASN A 737 -33.17 0.16 27.49
CA ASN A 737 -32.01 0.09 28.36
C ASN A 737 -31.44 -1.32 28.40
N VAL A 738 -30.28 -1.51 27.78
CA VAL A 738 -29.55 -2.79 27.87
C VAL A 738 -28.92 -2.89 29.25
N LYS A 739 -29.23 -3.97 29.98
CA LYS A 739 -28.74 -4.24 31.35
C LYS A 739 -27.26 -4.56 31.41
N THR A 740 -26.73 -5.16 30.35
CA THR A 740 -25.31 -5.51 30.21
C THR A 740 -24.52 -4.34 29.63
N ASN A 741 -23.21 -4.28 29.88
CA ASN A 741 -22.33 -3.26 29.28
C ASN A 741 -21.98 -3.59 27.80
N THR A 742 -23.01 -3.87 27.01
CA THR A 742 -22.95 -4.29 25.61
C THR A 742 -23.73 -3.31 24.73
N SER A 743 -23.50 -3.37 23.42
CA SER A 743 -24.27 -2.61 22.45
C SER A 743 -25.62 -3.28 22.18
N LEU A 744 -26.60 -2.51 21.69
CA LEU A 744 -27.94 -3.03 21.41
C LEU A 744 -27.94 -4.20 20.40
N SER A 745 -27.08 -4.13 19.37
CA SER A 745 -26.99 -5.21 18.37
C SER A 745 -26.46 -6.54 18.93
N GLN A 746 -25.89 -6.54 20.14
CA GLN A 746 -25.52 -7.77 20.86
C GLN A 746 -26.70 -8.38 21.63
N SER A 747 -27.89 -7.76 21.59
CA SER A 747 -29.07 -8.23 22.32
C SER A 747 -30.28 -8.46 21.42
N VAL A 748 -30.32 -7.79 20.25
CA VAL A 748 -31.38 -7.95 19.26
C VAL A 748 -30.85 -7.83 17.84
N PHE A 749 -31.32 -8.71 16.96
CA PHE A 749 -31.09 -8.68 15.51
C PHE A 749 -32.43 -8.72 14.77
N ILE A 750 -32.59 -7.91 13.73
CA ILE A 750 -33.80 -7.85 12.91
C ILE A 750 -33.44 -8.15 11.46
N GLY A 751 -33.90 -9.30 10.97
CA GLY A 751 -33.80 -9.73 9.58
C GLY A 751 -35.09 -9.50 8.79
N HIS A 752 -35.11 -9.94 7.54
CA HIS A 752 -36.22 -9.73 6.61
C HIS A 752 -37.50 -10.43 7.09
N LYS A 753 -37.42 -11.71 7.47
CA LYS A 753 -38.58 -12.52 7.92
C LYS A 753 -38.53 -12.92 9.40
N PHE A 754 -37.42 -12.64 10.08
CA PHE A 754 -37.17 -13.12 11.43
C PHE A 754 -36.46 -12.06 12.27
N ALA A 755 -36.42 -12.30 13.57
CA ALA A 755 -35.62 -11.55 14.51
C ALA A 755 -35.08 -12.49 15.59
N VAL A 756 -33.91 -12.17 16.14
CA VAL A 756 -33.32 -12.89 17.27
C VAL A 756 -33.28 -11.94 18.46
N LEU A 757 -33.83 -12.35 19.60
CA LEU A 757 -33.97 -11.50 20.78
C LEU A 757 -33.53 -12.21 22.07
N CYS A 758 -32.64 -11.56 22.82
CA CYS A 758 -32.35 -11.92 24.20
C CYS A 758 -33.22 -11.10 25.17
N LYS A 759 -34.31 -11.70 25.69
CA LYS A 759 -35.20 -10.99 26.64
C LYS A 759 -34.49 -10.65 27.96
N GLU A 760 -33.55 -11.49 28.39
CA GLU A 760 -32.77 -11.30 29.63
C GLU A 760 -31.88 -10.05 29.60
N ALA A 761 -31.63 -9.48 28.42
CA ALA A 761 -30.82 -8.26 28.26
C ALA A 761 -31.55 -6.96 28.66
N PHE A 762 -32.88 -7.01 28.84
CA PHE A 762 -33.71 -5.82 29.07
C PHE A 762 -34.58 -5.96 30.32
N ASP A 763 -35.21 -4.88 30.75
CA ASP A 763 -36.31 -4.95 31.70
C ASP A 763 -37.55 -5.61 31.09
N VAL A 764 -38.40 -6.19 31.94
CA VAL A 764 -39.51 -7.04 31.50
C VAL A 764 -40.44 -6.30 30.53
N ASP A 765 -40.79 -5.05 30.85
CA ASP A 765 -41.68 -4.23 30.03
C ASP A 765 -41.02 -3.80 28.70
N GLU A 766 -39.72 -3.50 28.71
CA GLU A 766 -38.96 -3.16 27.51
C GLU A 766 -38.80 -4.39 26.60
N ALA A 767 -38.44 -5.54 27.16
CA ALA A 767 -38.33 -6.81 26.45
C ALA A 767 -39.67 -7.19 25.80
N GLN A 768 -40.78 -6.99 26.51
CA GLN A 768 -42.11 -7.24 26.00
C GLN A 768 -42.48 -6.26 24.87
N THR A 769 -42.14 -4.98 25.02
CA THR A 769 -42.34 -3.96 23.97
C THR A 769 -41.60 -4.31 22.68
N ILE A 770 -40.33 -4.73 22.77
CA ILE A 770 -39.56 -5.17 21.60
C ILE A 770 -40.21 -6.42 20.99
N TYR A 771 -40.52 -7.42 21.81
CA TYR A 771 -41.12 -8.67 21.35
C TYR A 771 -42.45 -8.45 20.62
N ASP A 772 -43.34 -7.65 21.19
CA ASP A 772 -44.65 -7.34 20.60
C ASP A 772 -44.50 -6.59 19.27
N HIS A 773 -43.56 -5.64 19.19
CA HIS A 773 -43.25 -4.97 17.91
C HIS A 773 -42.83 -5.99 16.84
N LEU A 774 -41.88 -6.88 17.15
CA LEU A 774 -41.35 -7.85 16.19
C LEU A 774 -42.43 -8.83 15.69
N ILE A 775 -43.29 -9.32 16.58
CA ILE A 775 -44.41 -10.19 16.20
C ILE A 775 -45.43 -9.41 15.36
N ASN A 776 -45.80 -8.20 15.78
CA ASN A 776 -46.75 -7.36 15.04
C ASN A 776 -46.21 -6.91 13.67
N SER A 777 -44.88 -6.83 13.52
CA SER A 777 -44.23 -6.57 12.23
C SER A 777 -44.06 -7.82 11.36
N GLY A 778 -44.69 -8.94 11.75
CA GLY A 778 -44.76 -10.18 10.98
C GLY A 778 -43.47 -11.01 11.02
N LYS A 779 -42.58 -10.74 11.97
CA LYS A 779 -41.32 -11.48 12.12
C LYS A 779 -41.54 -12.74 12.93
N ARG A 780 -40.87 -13.82 12.54
CA ARG A 780 -40.64 -14.96 13.43
C ARG A 780 -39.57 -14.59 14.45
N VAL A 781 -39.91 -14.63 15.74
CA VAL A 781 -39.01 -14.24 16.82
C VAL A 781 -38.37 -15.47 17.46
N ILE A 782 -37.05 -15.59 17.30
CA ILE A 782 -36.24 -16.64 17.90
C ILE A 782 -35.65 -16.08 19.20
N LEU A 783 -35.98 -16.71 20.33
CA LEU A 783 -35.51 -16.29 21.64
C LEU A 783 -34.20 -16.97 21.99
N VAL A 784 -33.23 -16.19 22.45
CA VAL A 784 -31.96 -16.69 23.01
C VAL A 784 -31.82 -16.26 24.47
N ASN A 785 -31.05 -17.01 25.25
CA ASN A 785 -30.74 -16.65 26.65
C ASN A 785 -29.44 -15.84 26.77
N ALA A 786 -29.13 -15.33 27.97
CA ALA A 786 -27.91 -14.53 28.18
C ALA A 786 -26.60 -15.30 27.90
N SER A 787 -26.59 -16.63 28.10
CA SER A 787 -25.42 -17.46 27.78
C SER A 787 -25.16 -17.48 26.28
N GLN A 788 -26.19 -17.76 25.47
CA GLN A 788 -26.11 -17.72 24.00
C GLN A 788 -25.77 -16.32 23.49
N MET A 789 -26.35 -15.27 24.08
CA MET A 789 -26.01 -13.88 23.78
C MET A 789 -24.52 -13.59 24.00
N SER A 790 -23.94 -14.07 25.11
CA SER A 790 -22.50 -13.91 25.40
C SER A 790 -21.57 -14.64 24.42
N LYS A 791 -22.12 -15.61 23.67
CA LYS A 791 -21.48 -16.35 22.58
C LYS A 791 -21.84 -15.78 21.21
N HIS A 792 -22.28 -14.53 21.16
CA HIS A 792 -22.54 -13.79 19.92
C HIS A 792 -23.70 -14.33 19.06
N CYS A 793 -24.61 -15.13 19.61
CA CYS A 793 -25.75 -15.70 18.87
C CYS A 793 -26.74 -14.67 18.29
N THR A 794 -26.67 -13.40 18.70
CA THR A 794 -27.44 -12.30 18.09
C THR A 794 -26.61 -11.43 17.14
N MET A 795 -25.30 -11.64 17.03
CA MET A 795 -24.39 -10.88 16.18
C MET A 795 -24.38 -11.46 14.76
N LEU A 796 -25.52 -11.34 14.11
CA LEU A 796 -25.78 -11.93 12.80
C LEU A 796 -25.66 -10.88 11.69
N SER A 797 -25.62 -11.33 10.44
CA SER A 797 -25.73 -10.47 9.27
C SER A 797 -26.54 -11.16 8.19
N GLU A 798 -27.64 -10.54 7.78
CA GLU A 798 -28.45 -11.00 6.65
C GLU A 798 -28.21 -10.09 5.45
N VAL A 799 -27.82 -10.70 4.35
CA VAL A 799 -27.56 -10.04 3.06
C VAL A 799 -28.44 -10.68 2.00
N SER A 800 -28.65 -9.98 0.89
CA SER A 800 -29.33 -10.54 -0.27
C SER A 800 -28.46 -10.48 -1.51
N ASN A 801 -28.78 -11.29 -2.52
CA ASN A 801 -28.19 -11.13 -3.83
C ASN A 801 -28.61 -9.80 -4.48
N THR A 802 -27.97 -9.43 -5.59
CA THR A 802 -28.13 -8.12 -6.24
C THR A 802 -29.59 -7.74 -6.55
N ASP A 803 -30.45 -8.71 -6.89
CA ASP A 803 -31.87 -8.48 -7.22
C ASP A 803 -32.84 -8.66 -6.04
N HIS A 804 -32.31 -8.86 -4.82
CA HIS A 804 -33.07 -9.10 -3.59
C HIS A 804 -34.00 -10.33 -3.61
N THR A 805 -33.77 -11.31 -4.50
CA THR A 805 -34.63 -12.50 -4.60
C THR A 805 -34.25 -13.63 -3.64
N LYS A 806 -33.01 -13.64 -3.14
CA LYS A 806 -32.52 -14.63 -2.17
C LYS A 806 -31.82 -13.96 -1.01
N THR A 807 -32.07 -14.43 0.20
CA THR A 807 -31.38 -13.97 1.41
C THR A 807 -30.39 -15.02 1.93
N THR A 808 -29.26 -14.55 2.43
CA THR A 808 -28.25 -15.37 3.10
C THR A 808 -28.00 -14.81 4.48
N LEU A 809 -28.10 -15.67 5.49
CA LEU A 809 -27.68 -15.39 6.84
C LEU A 809 -26.23 -15.83 7.04
N LEU A 810 -25.40 -14.92 7.53
CA LEU A 810 -24.02 -15.17 7.87
C LEU A 810 -23.91 -15.27 9.39
N MET A 811 -23.25 -16.33 9.87
CA MET A 811 -23.04 -16.61 11.29
C MET A 811 -21.61 -17.10 11.53
N THR A 812 -21.05 -16.81 12.69
CA THR A 812 -19.77 -17.43 13.10
C THR A 812 -19.98 -18.83 13.64
N GLU A 813 -18.95 -19.68 13.56
CA GLU A 813 -18.99 -21.04 14.11
C GLU A 813 -19.27 -21.06 15.62
N GLY A 814 -18.72 -20.08 16.35
CA GLY A 814 -19.03 -19.86 17.75
C GLY A 814 -20.51 -19.54 18.00
N SER A 815 -21.14 -18.76 17.12
CA SER A 815 -22.57 -18.44 17.23
C SER A 815 -23.44 -19.67 16.92
N LEU A 816 -23.17 -20.36 15.80
CA LEU A 816 -23.99 -21.47 15.35
C LEU A 816 -23.96 -22.66 16.32
N SER A 817 -22.77 -23.01 16.84
CA SER A 817 -22.58 -24.13 17.77
C SER A 817 -23.24 -23.94 19.15
N ASN A 818 -23.67 -22.71 19.48
CA ASN A 818 -24.34 -22.39 20.74
C ASN A 818 -25.86 -22.24 20.61
N LEU A 819 -26.41 -22.34 19.40
CA LEU A 819 -27.85 -22.43 19.16
C LEU A 819 -28.35 -23.87 19.36
N SER A 820 -29.60 -24.03 19.77
CA SER A 820 -30.25 -25.34 19.79
C SER A 820 -30.70 -25.75 18.40
N ASP A 821 -30.85 -27.06 18.17
CA ASP A 821 -31.34 -27.60 16.89
C ASP A 821 -32.65 -26.94 16.45
N THR A 822 -33.60 -26.73 17.38
CA THR A 822 -34.86 -26.04 17.09
C THR A 822 -34.66 -24.58 16.65
N GLN A 823 -33.74 -23.84 17.28
CA GLN A 823 -33.44 -22.46 16.87
C GLN A 823 -32.82 -22.43 15.46
N ILE A 824 -31.97 -23.41 15.13
CA ILE A 824 -31.36 -23.54 13.82
C ILE A 824 -32.42 -23.85 12.75
N GLU A 825 -33.31 -24.83 12.99
CA GLU A 825 -34.42 -25.17 12.09
C GLU A 825 -35.36 -23.96 11.85
N GLU A 826 -35.61 -23.16 12.88
CA GLU A 826 -36.38 -21.92 12.77
C GLU A 826 -35.68 -20.89 11.88
N LEU A 827 -34.36 -20.72 12.01
CA LEU A 827 -33.58 -19.84 11.13
C LEU A 827 -33.58 -20.35 9.69
N GLU A 828 -33.28 -21.63 9.46
CA GLU A 828 -33.21 -22.24 8.14
C GLU A 828 -34.53 -22.12 7.36
N SER A 829 -35.66 -22.10 8.06
CA SER A 829 -36.96 -21.91 7.43
C SER A 829 -37.32 -20.43 7.17
N THR A 830 -36.46 -19.47 7.51
CA THR A 830 -36.69 -18.03 7.27
C THR A 830 -35.79 -17.43 6.19
N VAL A 831 -34.67 -18.06 5.87
CA VAL A 831 -33.67 -17.60 4.90
C VAL A 831 -33.39 -18.66 3.85
N ASP A 832 -32.92 -18.28 2.66
CA ASP A 832 -32.61 -19.25 1.61
C ASP A 832 -31.33 -20.04 1.90
N LYS A 833 -30.41 -19.45 2.66
CA LYS A 833 -29.13 -20.08 2.99
C LYS A 833 -28.56 -19.54 4.31
N ILE A 834 -27.99 -20.42 5.12
CA ILE A 834 -27.11 -20.06 6.22
C ILE A 834 -25.67 -20.39 5.82
N ILE A 835 -24.75 -19.46 6.01
CA ILE A 835 -23.31 -19.69 5.87
C ILE A 835 -22.66 -19.57 7.23
N ASN A 836 -22.03 -20.66 7.64
CA ASN A 836 -21.17 -20.71 8.81
C ASN A 836 -19.75 -20.28 8.43
N ILE A 837 -19.16 -19.36 9.18
CA ILE A 837 -17.83 -18.81 8.93
C ILE A 837 -16.96 -19.04 10.17
N ASN A 838 -15.80 -19.66 9.98
CA ASN A 838 -14.80 -19.74 11.04
C ASN A 838 -14.09 -18.39 11.17
N MET A 839 -14.35 -17.71 12.28
CA MET A 839 -13.74 -16.41 12.67
C MET A 839 -13.09 -16.53 14.06
N SER A 840 -12.64 -17.73 14.42
CA SER A 840 -12.18 -18.05 15.78
C SER A 840 -10.98 -17.20 16.19
N VAL A 841 -9.99 -17.03 15.30
CA VAL A 841 -8.78 -16.25 15.59
C VAL A 841 -9.15 -14.78 15.76
N PHE A 842 -10.03 -14.25 14.90
CA PHE A 842 -10.53 -12.89 15.03
C PHE A 842 -11.24 -12.65 16.36
N GLU A 843 -12.17 -13.52 16.75
CA GLU A 843 -12.93 -13.41 18.01
C GLU A 843 -12.02 -13.57 19.25
N GLU A 844 -11.08 -14.52 19.23
CA GLU A 844 -10.09 -14.71 20.29
C GLU A 844 -9.21 -13.47 20.51
N ASN A 845 -8.98 -12.69 19.46
CA ASN A 845 -8.18 -11.46 19.46
C ASN A 845 -9.04 -10.19 19.51
N GLY A 846 -10.21 -10.27 20.13
CA GLY A 846 -11.03 -9.10 20.48
C GLY A 846 -12.05 -8.67 19.42
N GLY A 847 -12.18 -9.44 18.33
CA GLY A 847 -13.30 -9.36 17.40
C GLY A 847 -14.63 -9.72 18.06
N LYS A 848 -15.74 -9.29 17.47
CA LYS A 848 -17.10 -9.51 18.00
C LYS A 848 -18.05 -9.89 16.88
N GLY A 849 -18.07 -11.17 16.52
CA GLY A 849 -18.80 -11.66 15.35
C GLY A 849 -18.42 -10.92 14.07
N ILE A 850 -19.28 -11.01 13.05
CA ILE A 850 -19.04 -10.42 11.72
C ILE A 850 -19.83 -9.13 11.48
N THR A 851 -20.86 -8.83 12.28
CA THR A 851 -21.81 -7.74 12.01
C THR A 851 -21.15 -6.39 11.78
N TYR A 852 -20.15 -6.04 12.58
CA TYR A 852 -19.49 -4.74 12.46
C TYR A 852 -18.45 -4.68 11.34
N MET A 853 -18.06 -5.83 10.79
CA MET A 853 -17.13 -5.91 9.66
C MET A 853 -17.80 -5.50 8.33
N LEU A 854 -19.13 -5.44 8.32
CA LEU A 854 -19.94 -5.17 7.14
C LEU A 854 -20.66 -3.82 7.28
N GLY A 855 -20.33 -2.88 6.41
CA GLY A 855 -21.10 -1.64 6.24
C GLY A 855 -22.18 -1.85 5.18
N GLY A 856 -23.41 -2.13 5.60
CA GLY A 856 -24.52 -2.38 4.66
C GLY A 856 -24.81 -1.18 3.76
N LEU A 857 -24.85 -1.43 2.45
CA LEU A 857 -25.17 -0.45 1.41
C LEU A 857 -26.50 -0.85 0.76
N PHE A 858 -27.53 -0.04 1.01
CA PHE A 858 -28.92 -0.30 0.60
C PHE A 858 -29.30 0.34 -0.73
#